data_AF-A0A7G1NYZ9-F1
#
_entry.id   AF-A0A7G1NYZ9-F1
#
_cell.length_a   1.000
_cell.length_b   1.000
_cell.length_c   1.000
_cell.angle_alpha   90.00
_cell.angle_beta   90.00
_cell.angle_gamma   90.00
#
_symmetry.space_group_name_H-M   'P 1'
#
loop_
_entity.id
_entity.type
_entity.pdbx_description
1 polymer ?
#
loop_
_entity_poly.entity_id
_entity_poly.type
_entity_poly.pdbx_seq_one_letter_code
_entity_poly.pdbx_strand_id
1 'polypeptide(L)'
;MSSMRTKLFAGARGPVRRRVAGTAVAASVGLILTLGGGGLTSPAAAADPAALTGIVLGVGANETQRTVSWYSSADTAQKIQVAPTARLAAGEFPADAATFDALGGANISTSGGYNRHATITGLKENTAYSYRVGGEGNWSAAYAFRTQDFEGEYDFLFLGDPQIGSSGDTAKDQAGWQDTLDVATQANKNAELLVSGGDQVESANNESQWNAFLAPDQLRQVPFAATIGNHDVGGKAYEQHFSTPNTDRSGAYYSNGNPASNTSGGDYWYIYKDVLFIDLNSNSYATSQGGGGDEAHTKYVTDVINQHGSEAKWKVLVYHHSIYSPASHAKDGDNKARRVDFPTTFSKLGVDIVLQGHDHSYSRSYLIKNGEKANKNEQPAAADVYPGPGGVLYVTANSASGSKYYDITKPDSSGTSGAGNGADPLNPDSYWYNSVQNQEHVRSYVKVQVRNEKLVVENIRSGTCAAPNSEVEHGDWCNNTTADQPVGSVVDKVSVHPYNGDGQSLQVDVPDAAPGEFGWTIDGYNGLVDLGTAKEQDGDHFTAAGKINPILVTDSRRTLSPWAVSANVSDFKDADKTFPGSYLGWSPYVLDQGAGAQAGVSVASGYDDQGKGLSVSRGLSSAEQGHARGKARLGADLDLKIPDSVRKGGYRATLTITALSS
;
A
#
# COMPACT_ATOMS: atom_id res chain seq x y z
N MET A 1 -62.11 7.08 -32.79
CA MET A 1 -62.89 7.70 -31.70
C MET A 1 -64.06 6.79 -31.34
N SER A 2 -64.33 6.60 -30.04
CA SER A 2 -65.48 5.88 -29.45
C SER A 2 -65.74 4.42 -29.88
N SER A 3 -65.59 3.46 -28.95
CA SER A 3 -66.69 2.53 -28.58
C SER A 3 -66.34 1.68 -27.36
N MET A 4 -67.34 1.41 -26.52
CA MET A 4 -67.28 0.39 -25.45
C MET A 4 -67.43 -1.02 -26.00
N ARG A 5 -67.07 -2.05 -25.22
CA ARG A 5 -67.90 -3.27 -25.10
C ARG A 5 -67.58 -4.13 -23.87
N THR A 6 -68.56 -4.23 -22.99
CA THR A 6 -68.66 -5.24 -21.92
C THR A 6 -69.52 -6.42 -22.39
N LYS A 7 -69.26 -7.65 -21.95
CA LYS A 7 -70.32 -8.69 -21.76
C LYS A 7 -69.85 -9.89 -20.93
N LEU A 8 -70.74 -10.37 -20.06
CA LEU A 8 -70.65 -11.62 -19.29
C LEU A 8 -71.29 -12.78 -20.09
N PHE A 9 -70.94 -14.05 -19.81
CA PHE A 9 -71.80 -15.00 -19.03
C PHE A 9 -71.31 -16.47 -19.04
N ALA A 10 -71.78 -17.21 -18.03
CA ALA A 10 -71.50 -18.58 -17.57
C ALA A 10 -71.70 -19.77 -18.57
N GLY A 11 -71.30 -21.01 -18.20
CA GLY A 11 -71.66 -22.17 -19.05
C GLY A 11 -71.41 -23.66 -18.72
N ALA A 12 -70.76 -24.09 -17.61
CA ALA A 12 -70.84 -25.44 -16.97
C ALA A 12 -70.79 -26.83 -17.72
N ARG A 13 -70.16 -27.81 -17.02
CA ARG A 13 -70.35 -29.30 -16.97
C ARG A 13 -69.23 -30.22 -17.55
N GLY A 14 -68.86 -31.24 -16.75
CA GLY A 14 -67.83 -32.28 -17.04
C GLY A 14 -68.39 -33.64 -17.49
N PRO A 15 -67.62 -34.75 -17.43
CA PRO A 15 -67.63 -35.66 -16.26
C PRO A 15 -66.26 -36.31 -15.90
N VAL A 16 -65.86 -36.46 -14.62
CA VAL A 16 -66.11 -37.57 -13.64
C VAL A 16 -65.53 -38.97 -13.94
N ARG A 17 -64.56 -39.41 -13.09
CA ARG A 17 -64.54 -40.68 -12.28
C ARG A 17 -63.33 -40.62 -11.30
N ARG A 18 -63.49 -40.68 -9.96
CA ARG A 18 -63.73 -41.84 -9.03
C ARG A 18 -62.52 -42.78 -8.94
N ARG A 19 -62.07 -43.36 -7.79
CA ARG A 19 -62.58 -43.67 -6.42
C ARG A 19 -61.33 -43.89 -5.47
N VAL A 20 -61.35 -43.99 -4.12
CA VAL A 20 -62.18 -43.44 -3.02
C VAL A 20 -61.60 -43.84 -1.63
N ALA A 21 -61.77 -43.00 -0.59
CA ALA A 21 -61.69 -43.29 0.88
C ALA A 21 -60.32 -43.68 1.52
N GLY A 22 -60.12 -43.49 2.84
CA GLY A 22 -61.11 -43.07 3.85
C GLY A 22 -60.54 -42.52 5.16
N THR A 23 -61.41 -41.81 5.90
CA THR A 23 -61.20 -41.27 7.24
C THR A 23 -61.69 -42.24 8.32
N ALA A 24 -61.04 -42.23 9.47
CA ALA A 24 -61.63 -42.65 10.76
C ALA A 24 -61.02 -41.81 11.89
N VAL A 25 -61.86 -41.26 12.75
CA VAL A 25 -61.49 -40.55 13.99
C VAL A 25 -61.99 -41.39 15.16
N ALA A 26 -61.14 -41.60 16.16
CA ALA A 26 -61.54 -42.09 17.48
C ALA A 26 -60.63 -41.46 18.54
N ALA A 27 -61.15 -41.29 19.76
CA ALA A 27 -60.62 -40.36 20.74
C ALA A 27 -60.16 -41.05 22.05
N SER A 28 -59.60 -40.22 22.95
CA SER A 28 -59.50 -40.40 24.42
C SER A 28 -58.19 -40.95 25.00
N VAL A 29 -57.47 -40.05 25.67
CA VAL A 29 -56.87 -40.18 27.03
C VAL A 29 -56.22 -41.52 27.43
N GLY A 30 -54.90 -41.47 27.64
CA GLY A 30 -54.14 -42.40 28.49
C GLY A 30 -53.00 -41.65 29.19
N LEU A 31 -53.02 -41.61 30.53
CA LEU A 31 -52.08 -40.83 31.35
C LEU A 31 -51.05 -41.75 32.03
N ILE A 32 -49.77 -41.39 31.91
CA ILE A 32 -48.60 -41.86 32.68
C ILE A 32 -48.26 -43.36 32.62
N LEU A 33 -47.04 -43.64 32.15
CA LEU A 33 -46.08 -44.48 32.88
C LEU A 33 -44.65 -44.12 32.45
N THR A 34 -43.90 -43.49 33.37
CA THR A 34 -42.47 -43.20 33.22
C THR A 34 -41.64 -44.44 33.51
N LEU A 35 -40.77 -44.84 32.58
CA LEU A 35 -39.59 -45.68 32.83
C LEU A 35 -38.57 -45.41 31.71
N GLY A 36 -37.29 -45.32 32.07
CA GLY A 36 -36.30 -44.58 31.28
C GLY A 36 -35.79 -45.28 30.02
N GLY A 37 -35.55 -44.48 28.98
CA GLY A 37 -34.69 -44.80 27.84
C GLY A 37 -33.73 -43.63 27.63
N GLY A 38 -32.44 -43.93 27.41
CA GLY A 38 -31.40 -42.89 27.34
C GLY A 38 -31.70 -41.86 26.26
N GLY A 39 -31.61 -40.58 26.62
CA GLY A 39 -31.74 -39.49 25.66
C GLY A 39 -30.65 -39.59 24.62
N LEU A 40 -31.02 -39.93 23.38
CA LEU A 40 -30.20 -39.68 22.21
C LEU A 40 -30.12 -38.15 22.03
N THR A 41 -29.17 -37.53 22.72
CA THR A 41 -28.72 -36.20 22.38
C THR A 41 -28.14 -36.29 20.97
N SER A 42 -28.90 -35.88 19.96
CA SER A 42 -28.31 -35.52 18.66
C SER A 42 -27.14 -34.59 18.96
N PRO A 43 -25.91 -34.90 18.51
CA PRO A 43 -24.80 -33.99 18.70
C PRO A 43 -25.20 -32.65 18.08
N ALA A 44 -25.08 -31.57 18.85
CA ALA A 44 -25.23 -30.24 18.30
C ALA A 44 -24.15 -30.10 17.22
N ALA A 45 -24.58 -30.09 15.95
CA ALA A 45 -23.67 -29.76 14.86
C ALA A 45 -23.12 -28.36 15.16
N ALA A 46 -21.80 -28.24 15.21
CA ALA A 46 -21.19 -26.93 15.21
C ALA A 46 -21.69 -26.21 13.95
N ALA A 47 -22.15 -24.97 14.09
CA ALA A 47 -22.52 -24.17 12.93
C ALA A 47 -21.30 -24.04 12.02
N ASP A 48 -21.50 -24.17 10.70
CA ASP A 48 -20.41 -24.03 9.75
C ASP A 48 -19.71 -22.68 9.94
N PRO A 49 -18.36 -22.62 9.88
CA PRO A 49 -17.62 -21.37 10.02
C PRO A 49 -18.09 -20.34 8.98
N ALA A 50 -18.18 -19.07 9.39
CA ALA A 50 -18.65 -18.01 8.50
C ALA A 50 -17.70 -17.87 7.29
N ALA A 51 -18.24 -17.95 6.08
CA ALA A 51 -17.45 -17.76 4.87
C ALA A 51 -17.04 -16.28 4.76
N LEU A 52 -15.73 -16.05 4.58
CA LEU A 52 -15.13 -14.72 4.42
C LEU A 52 -14.70 -14.55 2.97
N THR A 53 -15.21 -13.52 2.29
CA THR A 53 -15.08 -13.33 0.83
C THR A 53 -14.92 -11.84 0.49
N GLY A 54 -14.61 -11.50 -0.76
CA GLY A 54 -14.50 -10.11 -1.20
C GLY A 54 -13.45 -9.28 -0.44
N ILE A 55 -12.38 -9.92 0.05
CA ILE A 55 -11.36 -9.25 0.85
C ILE A 55 -10.56 -8.29 -0.04
N VAL A 56 -10.56 -7.00 0.30
CA VAL A 56 -9.82 -5.95 -0.39
C VAL A 56 -9.05 -5.07 0.60
N LEU A 57 -7.80 -4.74 0.25
CA LEU A 57 -6.94 -3.80 0.96
C LEU A 57 -7.13 -2.41 0.33
N GLY A 58 -7.67 -1.48 1.08
CA GLY A 58 -7.90 -0.10 0.64
C GLY A 58 -6.89 0.90 1.19
N VAL A 59 -6.89 2.10 0.62
CA VAL A 59 -6.13 3.25 1.13
C VAL A 59 -6.62 3.67 2.52
N GLY A 60 -5.68 4.02 3.40
CA GLY A 60 -5.98 4.74 4.64
C GLY A 60 -5.92 6.25 4.44
N ALA A 61 -6.13 7.03 5.51
CA ALA A 61 -6.06 8.50 5.42
C ALA A 61 -4.64 9.03 5.09
N ASN A 62 -3.61 8.23 5.41
CA ASN A 62 -2.20 8.43 5.06
C ASN A 62 -1.43 7.09 5.07
N GLU A 63 -0.12 7.15 4.85
CA GLU A 63 0.79 6.00 4.69
C GLU A 63 0.83 5.10 5.94
N THR A 64 0.57 5.68 7.13
CA THR A 64 0.54 4.97 8.41
C THR A 64 -0.72 4.10 8.60
N GLN A 65 -1.67 4.15 7.66
CA GLN A 65 -2.97 3.50 7.73
C GLN A 65 -3.30 2.69 6.48
N ARG A 66 -4.12 1.64 6.62
CA ARG A 66 -4.78 0.94 5.50
C ARG A 66 -6.18 0.53 5.93
N THR A 67 -7.16 0.58 5.04
CA THR A 67 -8.47 -0.06 5.29
C THR A 67 -8.42 -1.51 4.78
N VAL A 68 -9.18 -2.40 5.39
CA VAL A 68 -9.51 -3.71 4.80
C VAL A 68 -11.00 -3.88 4.87
N SER A 69 -11.63 -4.27 3.77
CA SER A 69 -13.06 -4.54 3.66
C SER A 69 -13.29 -5.98 3.20
N TRP A 70 -14.37 -6.62 3.64
CA TRP A 70 -14.73 -8.00 3.28
C TRP A 70 -16.21 -8.30 3.55
N TYR A 71 -16.73 -9.36 2.93
CA TYR A 71 -18.04 -9.95 3.23
C TYR A 71 -17.89 -11.16 4.16
N SER A 72 -18.89 -11.33 5.03
CA SER A 72 -19.09 -12.45 5.95
C SER A 72 -20.47 -13.08 5.73
N SER A 73 -20.57 -14.41 5.72
CA SER A 73 -21.87 -15.11 5.65
C SER A 73 -22.68 -15.07 6.96
N ALA A 74 -22.10 -14.61 8.07
CA ALA A 74 -22.77 -14.55 9.38
C ALA A 74 -22.44 -13.29 10.19
N ASP A 75 -23.36 -12.88 11.06
CA ASP A 75 -23.23 -11.69 11.92
C ASP A 75 -22.44 -11.99 13.20
N THR A 76 -21.13 -12.17 13.05
CA THR A 76 -20.25 -12.33 14.22
C THR A 76 -19.41 -11.09 14.44
N ALA A 77 -18.95 -10.88 15.68
CA ALA A 77 -17.84 -10.00 15.95
C ALA A 77 -16.61 -10.53 15.20
N GLN A 78 -15.92 -9.65 14.48
CA GLN A 78 -14.76 -9.97 13.67
C GLN A 78 -13.73 -8.85 13.81
N LYS A 79 -12.49 -9.11 13.41
CA LYS A 79 -11.36 -8.18 13.50
C LYS A 79 -10.34 -8.48 12.40
N ILE A 80 -9.47 -7.52 12.14
CA ILE A 80 -8.19 -7.76 11.47
C ILE A 80 -7.19 -8.19 12.54
N GLN A 81 -6.33 -9.18 12.25
CA GLN A 81 -5.07 -9.41 12.96
C GLN A 81 -3.92 -9.11 12.01
N VAL A 82 -2.94 -8.31 12.44
CA VAL A 82 -1.80 -7.85 11.62
C VAL A 82 -0.50 -7.83 12.41
N ALA A 83 0.60 -8.24 11.77
CA ALA A 83 1.95 -8.20 12.34
C ALA A 83 2.99 -7.96 11.23
N PRO A 84 4.16 -7.39 11.53
CA PRO A 84 5.28 -7.41 10.60
C PRO A 84 5.60 -8.85 10.18
N THR A 85 5.73 -9.12 8.89
CA THR A 85 5.90 -10.48 8.33
C THR A 85 7.07 -11.23 8.97
N ALA A 86 8.16 -10.50 9.30
CA ALA A 86 9.33 -11.05 9.97
C ALA A 86 9.08 -11.59 11.41
N ARG A 87 7.91 -11.32 12.01
CA ARG A 87 7.50 -11.85 13.32
C ARG A 87 6.65 -13.12 13.23
N LEU A 88 6.24 -13.56 12.04
CA LEU A 88 5.49 -14.81 11.88
C LEU A 88 6.42 -16.02 12.05
N ALA A 89 5.94 -17.05 12.74
CA ALA A 89 6.67 -18.29 12.95
C ALA A 89 5.90 -19.45 12.29
N ALA A 90 6.48 -20.06 11.26
CA ALA A 90 5.84 -21.12 10.45
C ALA A 90 4.44 -20.75 9.90
N GLY A 91 4.20 -19.45 9.62
CA GLY A 91 2.92 -18.92 9.15
C GLY A 91 1.98 -18.45 10.26
N GLU A 92 2.27 -18.75 11.53
CA GLU A 92 1.45 -18.30 12.66
C GLU A 92 1.81 -16.89 13.11
N PHE A 93 0.75 -16.14 13.48
CA PHE A 93 0.85 -14.80 14.02
C PHE A 93 1.31 -14.84 15.50
N PRO A 94 2.14 -13.89 15.95
CA PRO A 94 2.53 -13.80 17.34
C PRO A 94 1.33 -13.45 18.25
N ALA A 95 1.37 -13.88 19.51
CA ALA A 95 0.27 -13.69 20.46
C ALA A 95 -0.05 -12.20 20.75
N ASP A 96 0.93 -11.31 20.57
CA ASP A 96 0.82 -9.86 20.67
C ASP A 96 0.66 -9.15 19.30
N ALA A 97 0.27 -9.89 18.25
CA ALA A 97 -0.09 -9.26 16.97
C ALA A 97 -1.19 -8.22 17.16
N ALA A 98 -1.06 -7.08 16.48
CA ALA A 98 -2.03 -5.99 16.59
C ALA A 98 -3.39 -6.43 16.02
N THR A 99 -4.47 -5.98 16.66
CA THR A 99 -5.83 -6.28 16.21
C THR A 99 -6.70 -5.05 16.13
N PHE A 100 -7.54 -4.98 15.10
CA PHE A 100 -8.45 -3.87 14.85
C PHE A 100 -9.86 -4.44 14.65
N ASP A 101 -10.80 -4.08 15.53
CA ASP A 101 -12.18 -4.61 15.48
C ASP A 101 -12.93 -4.11 14.26
N ALA A 102 -13.71 -5.00 13.64
CA ALA A 102 -14.46 -4.73 12.43
C ALA A 102 -15.78 -4.01 12.72
N LEU A 103 -16.06 -2.97 11.94
CA LEU A 103 -17.35 -2.33 11.81
C LEU A 103 -18.07 -2.87 10.58
N GLY A 104 -19.39 -2.63 10.48
CA GLY A 104 -20.21 -3.08 9.35
C GLY A 104 -21.60 -3.51 9.78
N GLY A 105 -22.34 -4.14 8.87
CA GLY A 105 -23.72 -4.57 9.13
C GLY A 105 -24.24 -5.55 8.08
N ALA A 106 -25.55 -5.81 8.11
CA ALA A 106 -26.20 -6.64 7.10
C ALA A 106 -26.13 -5.98 5.71
N ASN A 107 -25.88 -6.78 4.69
CA ASN A 107 -25.92 -6.33 3.31
C ASN A 107 -27.38 -6.09 2.87
N ILE A 108 -27.58 -4.96 2.22
CA ILE A 108 -28.85 -4.56 1.60
C ILE A 108 -28.84 -4.91 0.09
N SER A 109 -27.66 -5.26 -0.47
CA SER A 109 -27.55 -5.86 -1.80
C SER A 109 -28.22 -7.24 -1.88
N THR A 110 -28.48 -7.71 -3.10
CA THR A 110 -29.37 -8.83 -3.40
C THR A 110 -28.93 -10.21 -2.89
N SER A 111 -27.70 -10.37 -2.40
CA SER A 111 -27.17 -11.65 -1.87
C SER A 111 -27.46 -11.91 -0.39
N GLY A 112 -27.77 -10.86 0.38
CA GLY A 112 -27.65 -10.90 1.83
C GLY A 112 -26.19 -11.09 2.29
N GLY A 113 -26.01 -11.62 3.50
CA GLY A 113 -24.71 -11.63 4.18
C GLY A 113 -24.44 -10.32 4.92
N TYR A 114 -23.18 -10.09 5.28
CA TYR A 114 -22.76 -8.97 6.12
C TYR A 114 -21.44 -8.38 5.62
N ASN A 115 -21.40 -7.06 5.42
CA ASN A 115 -20.15 -6.36 5.18
C ASN A 115 -19.39 -6.15 6.50
N ARG A 116 -18.07 -6.07 6.36
CA ARG A 116 -17.13 -5.78 7.43
C ARG A 116 -16.00 -4.92 6.88
N HIS A 117 -15.55 -3.96 7.67
CA HIS A 117 -14.34 -3.20 7.41
C HIS A 117 -13.65 -2.80 8.70
N ALA A 118 -12.33 -2.60 8.63
CA ALA A 118 -11.55 -2.01 9.72
C ALA A 118 -10.34 -1.25 9.17
N THR A 119 -9.88 -0.25 9.93
CA THR A 119 -8.69 0.53 9.62
C THR A 119 -7.53 0.04 10.47
N ILE A 120 -6.49 -0.47 9.81
CA ILE A 120 -5.17 -0.71 10.40
C ILE A 120 -4.50 0.65 10.58
N THR A 121 -3.94 0.92 11.76
CA THR A 121 -3.21 2.16 12.05
C THR A 121 -1.85 1.89 12.69
N GLY A 122 -0.98 2.90 12.72
CA GLY A 122 0.34 2.81 13.37
C GLY A 122 1.35 1.97 12.59
N LEU A 123 1.13 1.80 11.28
CA LEU A 123 2.09 1.16 10.38
C LEU A 123 3.42 1.92 10.41
N LYS A 124 4.51 1.18 10.19
CA LYS A 124 5.87 1.70 10.04
C LYS A 124 6.28 1.65 8.59
N GLU A 125 7.12 2.58 8.19
CA GLU A 125 7.72 2.61 6.86
C GLU A 125 8.56 1.36 6.58
N ASN A 126 8.87 1.12 5.31
CA ASN A 126 9.80 0.10 4.84
C ASN A 126 9.53 -1.33 5.37
N THR A 127 8.30 -1.63 5.80
CA THR A 127 7.95 -2.83 6.57
C THR A 127 6.98 -3.72 5.80
N ALA A 128 7.34 -4.99 5.63
CA ALA A 128 6.41 -6.01 5.17
C ALA A 128 5.48 -6.42 6.31
N TYR A 129 4.18 -6.43 6.05
CA TYR A 129 3.13 -6.83 6.97
C TYR A 129 2.36 -8.04 6.44
N SER A 130 2.00 -8.95 7.34
CA SER A 130 1.01 -10.00 7.08
C SER A 130 -0.24 -9.71 7.88
N TYR A 131 -1.41 -9.95 7.28
CA TYR A 131 -2.72 -9.74 7.92
C TYR A 131 -3.71 -10.86 7.59
N ARG A 132 -4.71 -11.04 8.45
CA ARG A 132 -5.88 -11.92 8.21
C ARG A 132 -7.13 -11.31 8.84
N VAL A 133 -8.30 -11.64 8.31
CA VAL A 133 -9.60 -11.14 8.79
C VAL A 133 -10.44 -12.29 9.33
N GLY A 134 -11.34 -12.02 10.28
CA GLY A 134 -12.22 -13.02 10.88
C GLY A 134 -12.25 -12.96 12.40
N GLY A 135 -12.25 -14.11 13.07
CA GLY A 135 -12.28 -14.21 14.53
C GLY A 135 -11.74 -15.54 15.05
N GLU A 136 -11.82 -15.75 16.37
CA GLU A 136 -11.33 -16.98 17.00
C GLU A 136 -11.97 -18.23 16.38
N GLY A 137 -11.14 -19.18 15.95
CA GLY A 137 -11.58 -20.41 15.28
C GLY A 137 -12.02 -20.25 13.82
N ASN A 138 -12.13 -19.02 13.29
CA ASN A 138 -12.52 -18.77 11.90
C ASN A 138 -11.80 -17.55 11.31
N TRP A 139 -10.61 -17.79 10.75
CA TRP A 139 -9.80 -16.78 10.08
C TRP A 139 -9.74 -17.03 8.57
N SER A 140 -9.61 -15.95 7.80
CA SER A 140 -9.22 -16.03 6.38
C SER A 140 -7.83 -16.64 6.21
N ALA A 141 -7.46 -16.92 4.97
CA ALA A 141 -6.05 -17.01 4.60
C ALA A 141 -5.28 -15.75 5.03
N ALA A 142 -3.97 -15.89 5.25
CA ALA A 142 -3.09 -14.76 5.51
C ALA A 142 -2.70 -14.09 4.18
N TYR A 143 -2.88 -12.78 4.11
CA TYR A 143 -2.45 -11.93 3.00
C TYR A 143 -1.28 -11.06 3.46
N ALA A 144 -0.59 -10.41 2.53
CA ALA A 144 0.57 -9.57 2.85
C ALA A 144 0.62 -8.33 1.96
N PHE A 145 1.04 -7.22 2.57
CA PHE A 145 1.34 -5.97 1.88
C PHE A 145 2.67 -5.42 2.42
N ARG A 146 3.20 -4.38 1.78
CA ARG A 146 4.43 -3.72 2.23
C ARG A 146 4.26 -2.21 2.20
N THR A 147 4.66 -1.55 3.29
CA THR A 147 4.92 -0.12 3.30
C THR A 147 6.31 0.14 2.73
N GLN A 148 6.44 1.22 1.95
CA GLN A 148 7.74 1.78 1.57
C GLN A 148 8.12 2.88 2.55
N ASP A 149 9.13 3.67 2.21
CA ASP A 149 9.36 4.99 2.79
C ASP A 149 8.06 5.82 2.78
N PHE A 150 7.77 6.54 3.86
CA PHE A 150 6.57 7.37 3.95
C PHE A 150 6.73 8.74 3.27
N GLU A 151 7.94 9.08 2.83
CA GLU A 151 8.25 10.31 2.09
C GLU A 151 8.82 9.99 0.68
N GLY A 152 9.03 11.04 -0.10
CA GLY A 152 9.71 10.97 -1.39
C GLY A 152 8.91 10.38 -2.56
N GLU A 153 9.66 9.97 -3.60
CA GLU A 153 9.12 9.59 -4.90
C GLU A 153 8.42 8.21 -4.87
N TYR A 154 7.34 8.07 -5.64
CA TYR A 154 6.64 6.79 -5.81
C TYR A 154 5.91 6.70 -7.16
N ASP A 155 5.43 5.51 -7.50
CA ASP A 155 4.59 5.27 -8.68
C ASP A 155 3.20 4.77 -8.22
N PHE A 156 2.14 5.17 -8.91
CA PHE A 156 0.80 4.57 -8.78
C PHE A 156 0.22 4.19 -10.15
N LEU A 157 -0.72 3.24 -10.14
CA LEU A 157 -1.34 2.70 -11.34
C LEU A 157 -2.82 3.07 -11.36
N PHE A 158 -3.23 3.84 -12.38
CA PHE A 158 -4.61 4.25 -12.62
C PHE A 158 -5.25 3.35 -13.69
N LEU A 159 -6.45 2.82 -13.37
CA LEU A 159 -7.08 1.70 -14.07
C LEU A 159 -8.54 2.05 -14.40
N GLY A 160 -8.81 2.31 -15.68
CA GLY A 160 -10.14 2.66 -16.18
C GLY A 160 -11.04 1.45 -16.38
N ASP A 161 -12.32 1.62 -16.05
CA ASP A 161 -13.45 0.83 -16.54
C ASP A 161 -13.20 -0.69 -16.75
N PRO A 162 -12.89 -1.45 -15.68
CA PRO A 162 -12.91 -2.91 -15.73
C PRO A 162 -14.32 -3.45 -16.04
N GLN A 163 -15.36 -2.75 -15.60
CA GLN A 163 -16.78 -2.93 -15.89
C GLN A 163 -17.16 -4.39 -16.13
N ILE A 164 -16.92 -5.22 -15.11
CA ILE A 164 -17.02 -6.67 -15.23
C ILE A 164 -18.48 -7.05 -15.55
N GLY A 165 -18.68 -7.71 -16.69
CA GLY A 165 -19.97 -8.09 -17.26
C GLY A 165 -20.38 -7.30 -18.50
N SER A 166 -19.67 -6.25 -18.92
CA SER A 166 -20.10 -5.39 -20.04
C SER A 166 -20.12 -6.10 -21.39
N SER A 167 -19.19 -7.03 -21.64
CA SER A 167 -19.14 -7.83 -22.89
C SER A 167 -20.23 -8.91 -22.95
N GLY A 168 -20.96 -9.11 -21.85
CA GLY A 168 -21.86 -10.25 -21.66
C GLY A 168 -21.18 -11.53 -21.17
N ASP A 169 -19.84 -11.58 -21.08
CA ASP A 169 -19.08 -12.72 -20.54
C ASP A 169 -18.21 -12.30 -19.34
N THR A 170 -18.79 -12.44 -18.14
CA THR A 170 -18.11 -12.15 -16.86
C THR A 170 -16.80 -12.91 -16.67
N ALA A 171 -16.64 -14.11 -17.24
CA ALA A 171 -15.43 -14.91 -17.07
C ALA A 171 -14.28 -14.39 -17.95
N LYS A 172 -14.58 -13.90 -19.14
CA LYS A 172 -13.59 -13.24 -20.02
C LYS A 172 -13.20 -11.86 -19.51
N ASP A 173 -14.17 -11.08 -19.04
CA ASP A 173 -13.91 -9.77 -18.43
C ASP A 173 -12.99 -9.93 -17.20
N GLN A 174 -13.24 -10.95 -16.37
CA GLN A 174 -12.36 -11.33 -15.26
C GLN A 174 -10.95 -11.70 -15.75
N ALA A 175 -10.82 -12.49 -16.82
CA ALA A 175 -9.53 -12.91 -17.34
C ALA A 175 -8.72 -11.71 -17.87
N GLY A 176 -9.36 -10.76 -18.58
CA GLY A 176 -8.73 -9.54 -19.05
C GLY A 176 -8.33 -8.59 -17.92
N TRP A 177 -9.15 -8.51 -16.85
CA TRP A 177 -8.84 -7.73 -15.65
C TRP A 177 -7.67 -8.32 -14.85
N GLN A 178 -7.68 -9.64 -14.60
CA GLN A 178 -6.60 -10.37 -13.93
C GLN A 178 -5.28 -10.18 -14.69
N ASP A 179 -5.26 -10.43 -15.99
CA ASP A 179 -4.07 -10.30 -16.83
C ASP A 179 -3.54 -8.84 -16.86
N THR A 180 -4.43 -7.83 -16.85
CA THR A 180 -4.00 -6.44 -16.72
C THR A 180 -3.33 -6.16 -15.37
N LEU A 181 -3.88 -6.65 -14.25
CA LEU A 181 -3.23 -6.49 -12.95
C LEU A 181 -1.92 -7.29 -12.84
N ASP A 182 -1.85 -8.48 -13.42
CA ASP A 182 -0.62 -9.29 -13.50
C ASP A 182 0.48 -8.51 -14.24
N VAL A 183 0.21 -8.05 -15.46
CA VAL A 183 1.15 -7.25 -16.26
C VAL A 183 1.56 -5.96 -15.56
N ALA A 184 0.57 -5.17 -15.10
CA ALA A 184 0.83 -3.84 -14.56
C ALA A 184 1.64 -3.90 -13.26
N THR A 185 1.32 -4.83 -12.35
CA THR A 185 2.07 -4.98 -11.08
C THR A 185 3.39 -5.73 -11.26
N GLN A 186 3.51 -6.67 -12.22
CA GLN A 186 4.78 -7.33 -12.53
C GLN A 186 5.80 -6.35 -13.14
N ALA A 187 5.36 -5.44 -14.00
CA ALA A 187 6.19 -4.38 -14.58
C ALA A 187 6.53 -3.29 -13.55
N ASN A 188 5.62 -3.02 -12.60
CA ASN A 188 5.74 -1.93 -11.63
C ASN A 188 5.70 -2.44 -10.19
N LYS A 189 6.66 -3.32 -9.82
CA LYS A 189 6.72 -3.99 -8.50
C LYS A 189 6.81 -3.06 -7.28
N ASN A 190 7.14 -1.80 -7.50
CA ASN A 190 7.22 -0.76 -6.47
C ASN A 190 6.07 0.25 -6.57
N ALA A 191 5.04 0.00 -7.39
CA ALA A 191 3.83 0.82 -7.38
C ALA A 191 3.15 0.69 -6.01
N GLU A 192 2.86 1.83 -5.39
CA GLU A 192 2.38 1.87 -4.00
C GLU A 192 0.86 1.90 -3.87
N LEU A 193 0.15 2.25 -4.95
CA LEU A 193 -1.31 2.37 -5.01
C LEU A 193 -1.85 1.84 -6.35
N LEU A 194 -3.05 1.25 -6.30
CA LEU A 194 -3.94 1.04 -7.43
C LEU A 194 -5.10 2.04 -7.31
N VAL A 195 -5.35 2.86 -8.33
CA VAL A 195 -6.40 3.88 -8.34
C VAL A 195 -7.42 3.53 -9.44
N SER A 196 -8.70 3.46 -9.09
CA SER A 196 -9.77 3.15 -10.05
C SER A 196 -10.22 4.38 -10.84
N GLY A 197 -10.68 4.19 -12.08
CA GLY A 197 -11.44 5.19 -12.84
C GLY A 197 -12.96 5.12 -12.63
N GLY A 198 -13.46 4.22 -11.80
CA GLY A 198 -14.89 3.89 -11.70
C GLY A 198 -15.27 2.62 -12.47
N ASP A 199 -16.57 2.31 -12.44
CA ASP A 199 -17.22 1.16 -13.08
C ASP A 199 -16.45 -0.15 -12.87
N GLN A 200 -16.45 -0.64 -11.63
CA GLN A 200 -15.85 -1.93 -11.32
C GLN A 200 -16.68 -3.09 -11.90
N VAL A 201 -18.01 -2.96 -11.91
CA VAL A 201 -18.97 -3.95 -12.40
C VAL A 201 -19.97 -3.32 -13.37
N GLU A 202 -20.52 -4.11 -14.30
CA GLU A 202 -21.58 -3.65 -15.22
C GLU A 202 -22.94 -3.44 -14.51
N SER A 203 -23.18 -4.10 -13.37
CA SER A 203 -24.47 -4.03 -12.67
C SER A 203 -24.28 -3.95 -11.17
N ALA A 204 -24.48 -2.77 -10.59
CA ALA A 204 -24.20 -2.40 -9.20
C ALA A 204 -24.38 -3.48 -8.12
N ASN A 205 -25.48 -4.24 -8.09
CA ASN A 205 -25.75 -5.26 -7.06
C ASN A 205 -25.51 -6.72 -7.53
N ASN A 206 -24.83 -6.92 -8.66
CA ASN A 206 -24.53 -8.24 -9.20
C ASN A 206 -23.27 -8.82 -8.56
N GLU A 207 -23.44 -9.57 -7.48
CA GLU A 207 -22.32 -10.13 -6.73
C GLU A 207 -21.49 -11.16 -7.52
N SER A 208 -21.97 -11.73 -8.65
CA SER A 208 -21.09 -12.55 -9.49
C SER A 208 -20.06 -11.71 -10.23
N GLN A 209 -20.41 -10.49 -10.61
CA GLN A 209 -19.48 -9.53 -11.21
C GLN A 209 -18.52 -8.96 -10.15
N TRP A 210 -19.00 -8.68 -8.93
CA TRP A 210 -18.12 -8.29 -7.81
C TRP A 210 -17.12 -9.38 -7.42
N ASN A 211 -17.56 -10.64 -7.32
CA ASN A 211 -16.66 -11.76 -7.05
C ASN A 211 -15.57 -11.91 -8.13
N ALA A 212 -15.92 -11.66 -9.39
CA ALA A 212 -14.99 -11.66 -10.51
C ALA A 212 -14.03 -10.45 -10.47
N PHE A 213 -14.53 -9.24 -10.23
CA PHE A 213 -13.71 -8.03 -10.05
C PHE A 213 -12.72 -8.17 -8.88
N LEU A 214 -13.16 -8.71 -7.74
CA LEU A 214 -12.37 -8.88 -6.53
C LEU A 214 -11.50 -10.15 -6.53
N ALA A 215 -11.55 -10.97 -7.59
CA ALA A 215 -10.74 -12.19 -7.66
C ALA A 215 -9.22 -11.96 -7.56
N PRO A 216 -8.60 -11.00 -8.28
CA PRO A 216 -7.15 -10.85 -8.35
C PRO A 216 -6.48 -10.57 -7.00
N ASP A 217 -5.49 -11.39 -6.63
CA ASP A 217 -4.80 -11.32 -5.34
C ASP A 217 -4.11 -9.97 -5.08
N GLN A 218 -3.75 -9.24 -6.14
CA GLN A 218 -3.20 -7.88 -6.08
C GLN A 218 -4.06 -6.93 -5.24
N LEU A 219 -5.40 -7.06 -5.28
CA LEU A 219 -6.33 -6.24 -4.50
C LEU A 219 -6.26 -6.52 -2.97
N ARG A 220 -5.47 -7.50 -2.53
CA ARG A 220 -5.14 -7.78 -1.11
C ARG A 220 -3.68 -7.48 -0.77
N GLN A 221 -2.90 -6.99 -1.74
CA GLN A 221 -1.45 -6.79 -1.62
C GLN A 221 -1.03 -5.34 -1.88
N VAL A 222 -1.70 -4.66 -2.82
CA VAL A 222 -1.51 -3.25 -3.14
C VAL A 222 -2.78 -2.49 -2.75
N PRO A 223 -2.70 -1.37 -2.00
CA PRO A 223 -3.85 -0.58 -1.60
C PRO A 223 -4.66 -0.06 -2.80
N PHE A 224 -5.96 -0.30 -2.77
CA PHE A 224 -6.92 0.16 -3.77
C PHE A 224 -7.61 1.45 -3.32
N ALA A 225 -7.58 2.48 -4.18
CA ALA A 225 -8.41 3.67 -4.08
C ALA A 225 -9.57 3.52 -5.07
N ALA A 226 -10.77 3.28 -4.54
CA ALA A 226 -11.98 3.05 -5.33
C ALA A 226 -12.63 4.39 -5.68
N THR A 227 -12.97 4.58 -6.95
CA THR A 227 -13.82 5.67 -7.45
C THR A 227 -15.16 5.04 -7.84
N ILE A 228 -16.26 5.76 -7.64
CA ILE A 228 -17.61 5.27 -7.96
C ILE A 228 -18.05 5.68 -9.37
N GLY A 229 -18.35 4.70 -10.22
CA GLY A 229 -18.90 4.93 -11.57
C GLY A 229 -20.43 4.83 -11.66
N ASN A 230 -21.00 5.04 -12.84
CA ASN A 230 -22.44 5.02 -13.04
C ASN A 230 -23.06 3.62 -13.10
N HIS A 231 -22.26 2.58 -13.35
CA HIS A 231 -22.67 1.20 -13.20
C HIS A 231 -22.56 0.72 -11.73
N ASP A 232 -21.72 1.37 -10.90
CA ASP A 232 -21.61 1.09 -9.46
C ASP A 232 -22.71 1.78 -8.61
N VAL A 233 -23.10 3.01 -8.98
CA VAL A 233 -23.96 3.89 -8.14
C VAL A 233 -25.38 3.35 -7.90
N GLY A 234 -25.93 2.56 -8.82
CA GLY A 234 -27.31 2.06 -8.80
C GLY A 234 -27.64 1.07 -7.68
N GLY A 235 -26.68 0.77 -6.81
CA GLY A 235 -26.79 -0.21 -5.73
C GLY A 235 -25.97 0.17 -4.51
N LYS A 236 -26.05 -0.64 -3.46
CA LYS A 236 -25.31 -0.42 -2.20
C LYS A 236 -24.03 -1.25 -2.09
N ALA A 237 -23.79 -2.16 -3.03
CA ALA A 237 -22.66 -3.08 -2.98
C ALA A 237 -21.30 -2.37 -3.03
N TYR A 238 -21.16 -1.25 -3.77
CA TYR A 238 -19.93 -0.43 -3.76
C TYR A 238 -19.53 0.00 -2.34
N GLU A 239 -20.47 0.56 -1.56
CA GLU A 239 -20.24 0.93 -0.15
C GLU A 239 -20.09 -0.26 0.81
N GLN A 240 -20.48 -1.46 0.38
CA GLN A 240 -20.39 -2.68 1.17
C GLN A 240 -19.07 -3.41 0.92
N HIS A 241 -18.52 -3.33 -0.30
CA HIS A 241 -17.20 -3.84 -0.68
C HIS A 241 -16.06 -2.86 -0.38
N PHE A 242 -16.29 -1.54 -0.35
CA PHE A 242 -15.24 -0.54 -0.13
C PHE A 242 -15.48 0.39 1.06
N SER A 243 -14.45 0.51 1.91
CA SER A 243 -14.35 1.50 2.98
C SER A 243 -13.22 2.49 2.66
N THR A 244 -13.60 3.75 2.44
CA THR A 244 -12.75 4.85 2.01
C THR A 244 -12.48 5.84 3.17
N PRO A 245 -11.27 6.43 3.27
CA PRO A 245 -10.91 7.37 4.33
C PRO A 245 -11.62 8.72 4.16
N ASN A 246 -11.85 9.46 5.24
CA ASN A 246 -12.38 10.83 5.25
C ASN A 246 -13.64 11.09 4.39
N THR A 247 -14.49 10.07 4.17
CA THR A 247 -15.63 10.17 3.26
C THR A 247 -16.77 11.01 3.84
N ASP A 248 -17.18 12.03 3.11
CA ASP A 248 -18.42 12.77 3.38
C ASP A 248 -19.60 12.02 2.78
N ARG A 249 -20.40 11.40 3.64
CA ARG A 249 -21.62 10.64 3.29
C ARG A 249 -22.88 11.51 3.34
N SER A 250 -22.78 12.84 3.25
CA SER A 250 -23.96 13.72 3.19
C SER A 250 -24.71 13.59 1.87
N GLY A 251 -26.02 13.85 1.89
CA GLY A 251 -26.89 13.71 0.72
C GLY A 251 -26.51 14.55 -0.50
N ALA A 252 -25.68 15.58 -0.33
CA ALA A 252 -25.14 16.36 -1.44
C ALA A 252 -24.30 15.52 -2.43
N TYR A 253 -23.71 14.42 -1.96
CA TYR A 253 -22.84 13.54 -2.75
C TYR A 253 -23.53 12.22 -3.13
N TYR A 254 -24.87 12.19 -3.14
CA TYR A 254 -25.68 11.05 -3.58
C TYR A 254 -26.59 11.46 -4.75
N SER A 255 -26.65 10.60 -5.77
CA SER A 255 -27.46 10.80 -6.99
C SER A 255 -28.95 11.04 -6.75
N ASN A 256 -29.47 10.65 -5.60
CA ASN A 256 -30.86 10.83 -5.16
C ASN A 256 -31.03 11.66 -3.88
N GLY A 257 -29.97 12.32 -3.41
CA GLY A 257 -30.01 13.13 -2.19
C GLY A 257 -30.06 12.37 -0.86
N ASN A 258 -30.08 11.03 -0.86
CA ASN A 258 -30.39 10.23 0.32
C ASN A 258 -29.34 9.14 0.60
N PRO A 259 -28.43 9.33 1.59
CA PRO A 259 -27.40 8.35 1.92
C PRO A 259 -27.95 7.05 2.54
N ALA A 260 -29.16 7.09 3.10
CA ALA A 260 -29.86 5.94 3.66
C ALA A 260 -30.69 5.15 2.62
N SER A 261 -30.58 5.51 1.33
CA SER A 261 -31.19 4.77 0.24
C SER A 261 -30.36 3.54 -0.18
N ASN A 262 -30.86 2.78 -1.15
CA ASN A 262 -30.15 1.62 -1.72
C ASN A 262 -29.15 1.99 -2.83
N THR A 263 -28.73 3.26 -2.94
CA THR A 263 -27.66 3.70 -3.86
C THR A 263 -26.41 4.06 -3.07
N SER A 264 -25.26 3.95 -3.74
CA SER A 264 -23.97 4.35 -3.19
C SER A 264 -23.65 5.81 -3.53
N GLY A 265 -22.69 6.41 -2.82
CA GLY A 265 -22.22 7.76 -3.06
C GLY A 265 -21.28 8.26 -1.96
N GLY A 266 -21.09 9.57 -1.88
CA GLY A 266 -20.09 10.21 -1.02
C GLY A 266 -18.82 10.60 -1.77
N ASP A 267 -18.24 11.73 -1.39
CA ASP A 267 -16.93 12.20 -1.84
C ASP A 267 -15.91 11.92 -0.74
N TYR A 268 -14.64 11.70 -1.08
CA TYR A 268 -13.60 11.41 -0.09
C TYR A 268 -12.23 11.96 -0.45
N TRP A 269 -11.30 11.99 0.52
CA TRP A 269 -9.94 12.46 0.28
C TRP A 269 -8.92 11.73 1.17
N TYR A 270 -7.67 11.69 0.72
CA TYR A 270 -6.55 11.21 1.50
C TYR A 270 -5.27 11.90 1.02
N ILE A 271 -4.25 11.91 1.89
CA ILE A 271 -2.90 12.30 1.49
C ILE A 271 -2.09 11.01 1.35
N TYR A 272 -1.29 10.90 0.29
CA TYR A 272 -0.29 9.84 0.16
C TYR A 272 1.04 10.44 -0.29
N LYS A 273 1.97 10.51 0.67
CA LYS A 273 3.20 11.30 0.65
C LYS A 273 2.89 12.75 0.26
N ASP A 274 3.64 13.31 -0.69
CA ASP A 274 3.46 14.67 -1.20
C ASP A 274 2.20 14.91 -2.08
N VAL A 275 1.18 14.03 -2.04
CA VAL A 275 0.01 14.11 -2.93
C VAL A 275 -1.31 14.09 -2.16
N LEU A 276 -2.11 15.14 -2.33
CA LEU A 276 -3.51 15.19 -1.91
C LEU A 276 -4.39 14.62 -3.02
N PHE A 277 -5.03 13.48 -2.75
CA PHE A 277 -6.06 12.89 -3.60
C PHE A 277 -7.44 13.31 -3.10
N ILE A 278 -8.31 13.73 -4.01
CA ILE A 278 -9.72 14.00 -3.74
C ILE A 278 -10.55 13.27 -4.79
N ASP A 279 -11.41 12.36 -4.34
CA ASP A 279 -12.26 11.50 -5.15
C ASP A 279 -13.72 11.95 -5.04
N LEU A 280 -14.39 12.11 -6.18
CA LEU A 280 -15.74 12.68 -6.25
C LEU A 280 -16.74 11.69 -6.87
N ASN A 281 -17.89 11.54 -6.21
CA ASN A 281 -19.04 10.85 -6.78
C ASN A 281 -19.71 11.70 -7.86
N SER A 282 -19.12 11.75 -9.05
CA SER A 282 -19.67 12.43 -10.23
C SER A 282 -21.06 11.94 -10.70
N ASN A 283 -21.63 10.92 -10.06
CA ASN A 283 -23.05 10.55 -10.24
C ASN A 283 -24.02 11.43 -9.44
N SER A 284 -23.53 12.30 -8.55
CA SER A 284 -24.38 13.29 -7.89
C SER A 284 -24.67 14.45 -8.84
N TYR A 285 -25.96 14.71 -9.04
CA TYR A 285 -26.47 15.81 -9.87
C TYR A 285 -27.37 16.69 -9.02
N ALA A 286 -27.51 17.97 -9.40
CA ALA A 286 -28.51 18.83 -8.79
C ALA A 286 -29.90 18.47 -9.35
N THR A 287 -30.67 17.65 -8.62
CA THR A 287 -31.99 17.19 -9.06
C THR A 287 -33.12 17.70 -8.14
N SER A 288 -34.36 17.65 -8.62
CA SER A 288 -35.55 17.95 -7.79
C SER A 288 -35.76 16.96 -6.63
N GLN A 289 -35.08 15.81 -6.67
CA GLN A 289 -35.12 14.75 -5.67
C GLN A 289 -34.04 14.93 -4.60
N GLY A 290 -33.10 15.86 -4.81
CA GLY A 290 -31.89 16.05 -4.00
C GLY A 290 -30.63 15.80 -4.82
N GLY A 291 -29.51 15.63 -4.11
CA GLY A 291 -28.17 15.69 -4.71
C GLY A 291 -27.70 17.15 -4.81
N GLY A 292 -26.40 17.37 -4.66
CA GLY A 292 -25.78 18.69 -4.65
C GLY A 292 -25.21 19.09 -6.01
N GLY A 293 -24.91 18.11 -6.87
CA GLY A 293 -24.31 18.34 -8.19
C GLY A 293 -22.98 19.08 -8.14
N ASP A 294 -22.65 19.72 -9.26
CA ASP A 294 -21.34 20.33 -9.47
C ASP A 294 -21.05 21.47 -8.47
N GLU A 295 -22.06 22.18 -7.97
CA GLU A 295 -21.90 23.22 -6.92
C GLU A 295 -21.41 22.60 -5.59
N ALA A 296 -21.95 21.44 -5.19
CA ALA A 296 -21.49 20.76 -3.98
C ALA A 296 -20.07 20.21 -4.14
N HIS A 297 -19.76 19.56 -5.27
CA HIS A 297 -18.42 19.03 -5.54
C HIS A 297 -17.36 20.14 -5.62
N THR A 298 -17.64 21.25 -6.31
CA THR A 298 -16.72 22.39 -6.40
C THR A 298 -16.51 23.04 -5.03
N LYS A 299 -17.54 23.10 -4.19
CA LYS A 299 -17.40 23.53 -2.79
C LYS A 299 -16.56 22.54 -1.97
N TYR A 300 -16.80 21.23 -2.09
CA TYR A 300 -16.04 20.19 -1.38
C TYR A 300 -14.54 20.27 -1.70
N VAL A 301 -14.18 20.29 -2.98
CA VAL A 301 -12.79 20.43 -3.44
C VAL A 301 -12.18 21.75 -2.93
N THR A 302 -12.95 22.84 -2.92
CA THR A 302 -12.52 24.13 -2.35
C THR A 302 -12.23 24.02 -0.85
N ASP A 303 -13.13 23.41 -0.07
CA ASP A 303 -12.98 23.25 1.38
C ASP A 303 -11.78 22.35 1.72
N VAL A 304 -11.61 21.23 1.02
CA VAL A 304 -10.52 20.27 1.24
C VAL A 304 -9.17 20.88 0.84
N ILE A 305 -9.06 21.54 -0.32
CA ILE A 305 -7.79 22.19 -0.73
C ILE A 305 -7.45 23.38 0.18
N ASN A 306 -8.43 24.14 0.67
CA ASN A 306 -8.16 25.22 1.64
C ASN A 306 -7.68 24.71 3.01
N GLN A 307 -8.05 23.49 3.41
CA GLN A 307 -7.67 22.89 4.69
C GLN A 307 -6.35 22.11 4.59
N HIS A 308 -6.18 21.32 3.53
CA HIS A 308 -5.13 20.29 3.40
C HIS A 308 -4.20 20.51 2.19
N GLY A 309 -4.51 21.44 1.29
CA GLY A 309 -3.73 21.66 0.06
C GLY A 309 -2.32 22.21 0.28
N SER A 310 -1.97 22.63 1.50
CA SER A 310 -0.61 23.00 1.92
C SER A 310 0.18 21.84 2.55
N GLU A 311 -0.46 20.69 2.78
CA GLU A 311 0.19 19.46 3.29
C GLU A 311 0.78 18.60 2.16
N ALA A 312 0.48 18.93 0.90
CA ALA A 312 0.91 18.20 -0.29
C ALA A 312 1.56 19.14 -1.32
N LYS A 313 2.50 18.61 -2.11
CA LYS A 313 3.08 19.30 -3.28
C LYS A 313 2.13 19.22 -4.48
N TRP A 314 1.46 18.09 -4.65
CA TRP A 314 0.60 17.77 -5.79
C TRP A 314 -0.87 17.61 -5.35
N LYS A 315 -1.80 18.04 -6.22
CA LYS A 315 -3.24 17.90 -6.03
C LYS A 315 -3.83 17.11 -7.19
N VAL A 316 -4.29 15.91 -6.90
CA VAL A 316 -4.89 14.96 -7.84
C VAL A 316 -6.39 14.86 -7.57
N LEU A 317 -7.22 15.11 -8.59
CA LEU A 317 -8.63 14.76 -8.53
C LEU A 317 -8.88 13.45 -9.26
N VAL A 318 -9.79 12.64 -8.74
CA VAL A 318 -10.27 11.42 -9.40
C VAL A 318 -11.80 11.46 -9.43
N TYR A 319 -12.40 11.24 -10.59
CA TYR A 319 -13.84 11.04 -10.72
C TYR A 319 -14.19 10.40 -12.06
N HIS A 320 -15.25 9.61 -12.07
CA HIS A 320 -15.53 8.72 -13.17
C HIS A 320 -15.80 9.39 -14.54
N HIS A 321 -16.82 10.26 -14.65
CA HIS A 321 -17.29 10.77 -15.94
C HIS A 321 -16.20 11.59 -16.69
N SER A 322 -15.82 11.16 -17.90
CA SER A 322 -14.83 11.85 -18.73
C SER A 322 -15.38 13.11 -19.42
N ILE A 323 -15.15 14.26 -18.78
CA ILE A 323 -15.58 15.56 -19.31
C ILE A 323 -14.83 15.98 -20.58
N TYR A 324 -13.69 15.35 -20.88
CA TYR A 324 -12.89 15.54 -22.10
C TYR A 324 -12.79 14.24 -22.94
N SER A 325 -13.87 13.46 -22.91
CA SER A 325 -14.14 12.29 -23.75
C SER A 325 -13.84 12.57 -25.24
N PRO A 326 -13.08 11.71 -25.94
CA PRO A 326 -12.92 11.72 -27.39
C PRO A 326 -13.98 10.89 -28.13
N ALA A 327 -14.72 10.01 -27.45
CA ALA A 327 -15.54 8.97 -28.07
C ALA A 327 -17.05 9.22 -27.85
N SER A 328 -17.76 8.27 -27.23
CA SER A 328 -19.22 8.24 -27.11
C SER A 328 -19.76 9.40 -26.27
N HIS A 329 -19.09 9.73 -25.17
CA HIS A 329 -19.59 10.65 -24.16
C HIS A 329 -19.20 12.12 -24.41
N ALA A 330 -18.53 12.41 -25.53
CA ALA A 330 -17.99 13.72 -25.87
C ALA A 330 -19.09 14.79 -25.98
N LYS A 331 -20.32 14.36 -26.27
CA LYS A 331 -21.47 15.22 -26.62
C LYS A 331 -22.56 15.24 -25.54
N ASP A 332 -22.33 14.59 -24.40
CA ASP A 332 -23.31 14.46 -23.34
C ASP A 332 -23.49 15.75 -22.53
N GLY A 333 -24.74 15.97 -22.10
CA GLY A 333 -25.21 17.25 -21.56
C GLY A 333 -24.57 17.62 -20.22
N ASP A 334 -24.25 16.63 -19.41
CA ASP A 334 -23.55 16.76 -18.14
C ASP A 334 -22.04 16.98 -18.31
N ASN A 335 -21.38 16.26 -19.22
CA ASN A 335 -19.99 16.54 -19.61
C ASN A 335 -19.85 17.96 -20.17
N LYS A 336 -20.87 18.45 -20.88
CA LYS A 336 -20.99 19.85 -21.30
C LYS A 336 -21.16 20.82 -20.11
N ALA A 337 -21.99 20.51 -19.13
CA ALA A 337 -22.13 21.34 -17.92
C ALA A 337 -20.82 21.41 -17.12
N ARG A 338 -20.23 20.26 -16.80
CA ARG A 338 -19.00 20.13 -16.00
C ARG A 338 -17.80 20.83 -16.60
N ARG A 339 -17.66 20.83 -17.94
CA ARG A 339 -16.61 21.61 -18.64
C ARG A 339 -16.64 23.12 -18.39
N VAL A 340 -17.67 23.66 -17.73
CA VAL A 340 -17.71 25.04 -17.24
C VAL A 340 -17.18 25.11 -15.81
N ASP A 341 -17.88 24.47 -14.87
CA ASP A 341 -17.70 24.73 -13.43
C ASP A 341 -16.48 24.02 -12.84
N PHE A 342 -16.21 22.78 -13.28
CA PHE A 342 -15.08 21.98 -12.79
C PHE A 342 -13.73 22.59 -13.23
N PRO A 343 -13.42 22.77 -14.54
CA PRO A 343 -12.18 23.40 -14.95
C PRO A 343 -11.96 24.79 -14.38
N THR A 344 -13.01 25.61 -14.26
CA THR A 344 -12.93 26.95 -13.66
C THR A 344 -12.58 26.91 -12.18
N THR A 345 -13.05 25.91 -11.43
CA THR A 345 -12.74 25.75 -10.01
C THR A 345 -11.35 25.15 -9.82
N PHE A 346 -11.05 24.06 -10.51
CA PHE A 346 -9.80 23.31 -10.37
C PHE A 346 -8.58 24.15 -10.80
N SER A 347 -8.73 24.99 -11.82
CA SER A 347 -7.70 25.97 -12.24
C SER A 347 -7.40 27.00 -11.15
N LYS A 348 -8.42 27.47 -10.40
CA LYS A 348 -8.24 28.46 -9.32
C LYS A 348 -7.59 27.87 -8.08
N LEU A 349 -7.87 26.60 -7.80
CA LEU A 349 -7.34 25.87 -6.65
C LEU A 349 -5.96 25.25 -6.89
N GLY A 350 -5.43 25.36 -8.11
CA GLY A 350 -4.13 24.79 -8.48
C GLY A 350 -4.14 23.26 -8.37
N VAL A 351 -5.16 22.63 -8.95
CA VAL A 351 -5.16 21.18 -9.23
C VAL A 351 -4.18 20.91 -10.37
N ASP A 352 -3.35 19.89 -10.23
CA ASP A 352 -2.31 19.59 -11.22
C ASP A 352 -2.82 18.62 -12.29
N ILE A 353 -3.53 17.58 -11.86
CA ILE A 353 -4.06 16.52 -12.72
C ILE A 353 -5.43 16.00 -12.25
N VAL A 354 -6.25 15.62 -13.23
CA VAL A 354 -7.56 14.99 -13.06
C VAL A 354 -7.55 13.63 -13.79
N LEU A 355 -8.00 12.58 -13.11
CA LEU A 355 -8.01 11.19 -13.60
C LEU A 355 -9.46 10.68 -13.72
N GLN A 356 -9.80 10.09 -14.88
CA GLN A 356 -11.18 9.79 -15.31
C GLN A 356 -11.29 8.44 -16.05
N GLY A 357 -12.48 7.84 -16.08
CA GLY A 357 -12.82 6.63 -16.84
C GLY A 357 -13.97 6.90 -17.80
N HIS A 358 -15.03 6.09 -17.75
CA HIS A 358 -16.33 6.24 -18.41
C HIS A 358 -16.37 6.15 -19.94
N ASP A 359 -15.33 6.59 -20.65
CA ASP A 359 -15.36 6.71 -22.12
C ASP A 359 -14.60 5.62 -22.88
N HIS A 360 -14.17 4.56 -22.19
CA HIS A 360 -13.61 3.33 -22.77
C HIS A 360 -12.65 3.56 -23.94
N SER A 361 -11.84 4.61 -23.83
CA SER A 361 -10.90 5.09 -24.83
C SER A 361 -9.91 6.00 -24.12
N TYR A 362 -8.66 6.03 -24.59
CA TYR A 362 -7.65 6.86 -23.95
C TYR A 362 -7.72 8.31 -24.46
N SER A 363 -7.74 9.26 -23.54
CA SER A 363 -7.45 10.66 -23.86
C SER A 363 -6.54 11.33 -22.84
N ARG A 364 -5.76 12.28 -23.35
CA ARG A 364 -5.04 13.26 -22.54
C ARG A 364 -5.35 14.64 -23.09
N SER A 365 -5.79 15.53 -22.22
CA SER A 365 -6.04 16.92 -22.59
C SER A 365 -4.74 17.68 -22.89
N TYR A 366 -4.86 18.83 -23.55
CA TYR A 366 -3.89 19.90 -23.37
C TYR A 366 -3.93 20.39 -21.91
N LEU A 367 -2.98 21.22 -21.49
CA LEU A 367 -3.18 21.98 -20.26
C LEU A 367 -4.43 22.87 -20.40
N ILE A 368 -5.43 22.66 -19.55
CA ILE A 368 -6.68 23.42 -19.54
C ILE A 368 -6.64 24.42 -18.39
N LYS A 369 -7.00 25.67 -18.68
CA LYS A 369 -7.16 26.75 -17.70
C LYS A 369 -8.52 27.41 -17.89
N ASN A 370 -9.37 27.36 -16.86
CA ASN A 370 -10.74 27.88 -16.85
C ASN A 370 -11.59 27.43 -18.07
N GLY A 371 -11.43 26.17 -18.50
CA GLY A 371 -12.21 25.59 -19.61
C GLY A 371 -11.71 25.93 -21.02
N GLU A 372 -10.55 26.59 -21.17
CA GLU A 372 -9.84 26.80 -22.45
C GLU A 372 -8.42 26.18 -22.41
N LYS A 373 -7.75 26.01 -23.56
CA LYS A 373 -6.30 25.71 -23.58
C LYS A 373 -5.53 26.82 -22.85
N ALA A 374 -4.72 26.44 -21.85
CA ALA A 374 -3.84 27.36 -21.13
C ALA A 374 -2.82 28.04 -22.07
N ASN A 375 -2.33 27.30 -23.07
CA ASN A 375 -1.54 27.82 -24.17
C ASN A 375 -2.14 27.36 -25.52
N LYS A 376 -2.60 28.33 -26.33
CA LYS A 376 -3.20 28.05 -27.65
C LYS A 376 -2.21 27.47 -28.69
N ASN A 377 -0.91 27.57 -28.41
CA ASN A 377 0.18 27.06 -29.25
C ASN A 377 0.82 25.78 -28.69
N GLU A 378 0.30 25.19 -27.60
CA GLU A 378 0.75 23.89 -27.11
C GLU A 378 0.56 22.83 -28.20
N GLN A 379 1.62 22.08 -28.51
CA GLN A 379 1.60 21.13 -29.62
C GLN A 379 0.89 19.82 -29.21
N PRO A 380 0.17 19.17 -30.15
CA PRO A 380 -0.36 17.82 -29.93
C PRO A 380 0.76 16.86 -29.49
N ALA A 381 0.45 15.94 -28.57
CA ALA A 381 1.39 14.96 -28.03
C ALA A 381 2.71 15.56 -27.45
N ALA A 382 2.67 16.79 -26.91
CA ALA A 382 3.82 17.36 -26.21
C ALA A 382 4.29 16.44 -25.05
N ALA A 383 5.60 16.17 -25.02
CA ALA A 383 6.23 15.26 -24.05
C ALA A 383 6.54 15.91 -22.69
N ASP A 384 6.64 17.24 -22.66
CA ASP A 384 6.82 18.07 -21.47
C ASP A 384 5.81 19.22 -21.53
N VAL A 385 5.09 19.44 -20.42
CA VAL A 385 4.07 20.50 -20.31
C VAL A 385 4.27 21.31 -19.02
N TYR A 386 4.03 22.63 -19.14
CA TYR A 386 4.26 23.60 -18.08
C TYR A 386 2.93 24.33 -17.78
N PRO A 387 2.16 23.91 -16.75
CA PRO A 387 0.81 24.39 -16.46
C PRO A 387 0.73 25.91 -16.26
N GLY A 388 1.80 26.50 -15.72
CA GLY A 388 1.77 27.89 -15.27
C GLY A 388 0.71 28.08 -14.16
N PRO A 389 0.27 29.32 -13.90
CA PRO A 389 -0.74 29.58 -12.88
C PRO A 389 -2.10 29.00 -13.32
N GLY A 390 -2.47 27.84 -12.79
CA GLY A 390 -3.80 27.24 -12.95
C GLY A 390 -4.06 26.52 -14.27
N GLY A 391 -3.04 25.98 -14.93
CA GLY A 391 -3.23 24.95 -15.96
C GLY A 391 -3.38 23.57 -15.31
N VAL A 392 -4.35 22.79 -15.78
CA VAL A 392 -4.70 21.47 -15.24
C VAL A 392 -4.66 20.44 -16.37
N LEU A 393 -4.05 19.26 -16.13
CA LEU A 393 -4.10 18.14 -17.07
C LEU A 393 -5.29 17.23 -16.77
N TYR A 394 -6.01 16.75 -17.78
CA TYR A 394 -7.08 15.76 -17.65
C TYR A 394 -6.68 14.50 -18.42
N VAL A 395 -6.87 13.34 -17.80
CA VAL A 395 -6.50 12.04 -18.38
C VAL A 395 -7.65 11.06 -18.21
N THR A 396 -8.12 10.51 -19.32
CA THR A 396 -9.12 9.44 -19.36
C THR A 396 -8.41 8.12 -19.66
N ALA A 397 -8.58 7.12 -18.80
CA ALA A 397 -8.08 5.77 -19.04
C ALA A 397 -8.98 5.00 -20.03
N ASN A 398 -8.38 4.05 -20.76
CA ASN A 398 -9.13 3.06 -21.52
C ASN A 398 -9.59 1.90 -20.60
N SER A 399 -10.45 1.00 -21.11
CA SER A 399 -10.85 -0.20 -20.36
C SER A 399 -9.65 -1.08 -20.00
N ALA A 400 -9.52 -1.39 -18.71
CA ALA A 400 -8.50 -2.27 -18.16
C ALA A 400 -8.83 -3.76 -18.33
N SER A 401 -10.09 -4.14 -18.56
CA SER A 401 -10.53 -5.54 -18.73
C SER A 401 -10.78 -5.95 -20.19
N GLY A 402 -10.96 -4.98 -21.08
CA GLY A 402 -11.36 -5.22 -22.46
C GLY A 402 -12.81 -5.73 -22.58
N SER A 403 -13.66 -5.38 -21.60
CA SER A 403 -15.09 -5.70 -21.59
C SER A 403 -15.91 -4.81 -22.52
N LYS A 404 -15.37 -3.66 -22.94
CA LYS A 404 -16.00 -2.70 -23.86
C LYS A 404 -14.97 -1.65 -24.33
N TYR A 405 -15.10 -1.17 -25.56
CA TYR A 405 -14.38 -0.03 -26.13
C TYR A 405 -15.35 0.96 -26.79
N TYR A 406 -14.95 2.23 -26.93
CA TYR A 406 -15.65 3.20 -27.77
C TYR A 406 -14.73 3.80 -28.85
N ASP A 407 -15.25 3.92 -30.07
CA ASP A 407 -14.55 4.55 -31.20
C ASP A 407 -14.53 6.08 -31.05
N ILE A 408 -13.37 6.69 -31.33
CA ILE A 408 -13.20 8.14 -31.33
C ILE A 408 -14.17 8.78 -32.33
N THR A 409 -14.97 9.74 -31.86
CA THR A 409 -15.97 10.42 -32.69
C THR A 409 -15.40 11.70 -33.28
N LYS A 410 -16.00 12.18 -34.39
CA LYS A 410 -15.54 13.44 -35.00
C LYS A 410 -15.99 14.66 -34.18
N PRO A 411 -15.09 15.66 -34.01
CA PRO A 411 -15.44 16.98 -33.49
C PRO A 411 -16.57 17.62 -34.28
N ASP A 412 -17.37 18.45 -33.62
CA ASP A 412 -18.51 19.11 -34.25
C ASP A 412 -18.82 20.49 -33.66
N SER A 413 -19.81 21.15 -34.25
CA SER A 413 -20.30 22.45 -33.79
C SER A 413 -21.36 22.37 -32.69
N SER A 414 -21.49 21.25 -31.95
CA SER A 414 -22.46 21.10 -30.84
C SER A 414 -22.01 21.82 -29.57
N GLY A 415 -21.66 23.10 -29.69
CA GLY A 415 -21.37 23.98 -28.57
C GLY A 415 -22.65 24.31 -27.80
N THR A 416 -22.76 23.80 -26.58
CA THR A 416 -23.86 24.14 -25.64
C THR A 416 -23.36 24.80 -24.35
N SER A 417 -22.04 24.93 -24.18
CA SER A 417 -21.34 25.60 -23.09
C SER A 417 -19.84 25.72 -23.39
N GLY A 418 -19.16 26.71 -22.80
CA GLY A 418 -17.71 26.91 -22.93
C GLY A 418 -17.20 27.04 -24.37
N ALA A 419 -15.98 26.53 -24.63
CA ALA A 419 -15.40 26.44 -25.97
C ALA A 419 -16.02 25.33 -26.87
N GLY A 420 -17.01 24.58 -26.36
CA GLY A 420 -17.76 23.58 -27.11
C GLY A 420 -16.96 22.33 -27.51
N ASN A 421 -17.37 21.70 -28.60
CA ASN A 421 -16.89 20.41 -29.09
C ASN A 421 -16.12 20.50 -30.43
N GLY A 422 -15.61 21.69 -30.75
CA GLY A 422 -14.94 21.97 -32.01
C GLY A 422 -13.61 21.22 -32.21
N ALA A 423 -13.17 21.18 -33.46
CA ALA A 423 -11.87 20.63 -33.85
C ALA A 423 -10.70 21.47 -33.32
N ASP A 424 -9.56 20.83 -33.07
CA ASP A 424 -8.31 21.52 -32.75
C ASP A 424 -7.72 22.23 -33.98
N PRO A 425 -7.42 23.54 -33.93
CA PRO A 425 -6.69 24.22 -34.99
C PRO A 425 -5.33 23.60 -35.35
N LEU A 426 -4.69 22.86 -34.43
CA LEU A 426 -3.41 22.18 -34.66
C LEU A 426 -3.54 20.71 -35.07
N ASN A 427 -4.73 20.11 -34.90
CA ASN A 427 -5.03 18.72 -35.25
C ASN A 427 -6.53 18.57 -35.59
N PRO A 428 -6.97 18.96 -36.80
CA PRO A 428 -8.40 19.15 -37.09
C PRO A 428 -9.30 17.91 -37.03
N ASP A 429 -8.74 16.69 -36.99
CA ASP A 429 -9.50 15.46 -36.76
C ASP A 429 -9.74 15.17 -35.27
N SER A 430 -9.12 15.95 -34.36
CA SER A 430 -9.21 15.79 -32.91
C SER A 430 -10.00 16.91 -32.23
N TYR A 431 -10.62 16.61 -31.09
CA TYR A 431 -11.33 17.61 -30.27
C TYR A 431 -10.32 18.63 -29.72
N TRP A 432 -10.69 19.91 -29.71
CA TRP A 432 -9.77 20.99 -29.34
C TRP A 432 -9.12 20.82 -27.96
N TYR A 433 -9.79 20.13 -27.03
CA TYR A 433 -9.29 19.91 -25.67
C TYR A 433 -8.28 18.77 -25.56
N ASN A 434 -8.22 17.83 -26.53
CA ASN A 434 -7.38 16.64 -26.44
C ASN A 434 -6.03 16.79 -27.17
N SER A 435 -4.93 16.71 -26.42
CA SER A 435 -3.56 16.67 -26.94
C SER A 435 -3.23 15.30 -27.54
N VAL A 436 -3.80 14.24 -26.95
CA VAL A 436 -3.76 12.87 -27.46
C VAL A 436 -5.13 12.22 -27.31
N GLN A 437 -5.51 11.44 -28.32
CA GLN A 437 -6.68 10.55 -28.32
C GLN A 437 -6.21 9.22 -28.91
N ASN A 438 -6.51 8.10 -28.26
CA ASN A 438 -6.13 6.79 -28.75
C ASN A 438 -7.26 5.77 -28.48
N GLN A 439 -7.58 5.02 -29.53
CA GLN A 439 -8.38 3.80 -29.43
C GLN A 439 -7.74 2.76 -30.35
N GLU A 440 -7.38 1.63 -29.77
CA GLU A 440 -6.77 0.48 -30.46
C GLU A 440 -7.55 -0.82 -30.23
N HIS A 441 -8.60 -0.77 -29.39
CA HIS A 441 -9.35 -1.91 -28.84
C HIS A 441 -8.44 -2.88 -28.08
N VAL A 442 -7.54 -2.31 -27.29
CA VAL A 442 -6.59 -3.03 -26.44
C VAL A 442 -6.57 -2.46 -25.04
N ARG A 443 -6.56 -3.39 -24.08
CA ARG A 443 -6.43 -3.13 -22.64
C ARG A 443 -5.19 -2.31 -22.35
N SER A 444 -5.36 -1.25 -21.56
CA SER A 444 -4.26 -0.43 -21.08
C SER A 444 -4.47 0.00 -19.63
N TYR A 445 -3.41 0.50 -19.02
CA TYR A 445 -3.44 1.17 -17.72
C TYR A 445 -2.57 2.43 -17.80
N VAL A 446 -2.87 3.41 -16.96
CA VAL A 446 -2.06 4.61 -16.85
C VAL A 446 -1.13 4.48 -15.66
N LYS A 447 0.17 4.64 -15.88
CA LYS A 447 1.16 4.76 -14.82
C LYS A 447 1.38 6.24 -14.53
N VAL A 448 1.29 6.64 -13.26
CA VAL A 448 1.66 7.98 -12.80
C VAL A 448 2.85 7.87 -11.86
N GLN A 449 3.91 8.61 -12.19
CA GLN A 449 5.16 8.66 -11.44
C GLN A 449 5.26 9.99 -10.72
N VAL A 450 5.17 9.99 -9.40
CA VAL A 450 5.33 11.18 -8.56
C VAL A 450 6.82 11.39 -8.33
N ARG A 451 7.36 12.50 -8.85
CA ARG A 451 8.77 12.90 -8.72
C ARG A 451 8.86 14.29 -8.11
N ASN A 452 10.04 14.64 -7.59
CA ASN A 452 10.26 15.92 -6.91
C ASN A 452 9.85 17.14 -7.75
N GLU A 453 10.24 17.18 -9.02
CA GLU A 453 9.99 18.31 -9.92
C GLU A 453 9.02 17.99 -11.07
N LYS A 454 8.29 16.86 -11.03
CA LYS A 454 7.25 16.54 -12.02
C LYS A 454 6.36 15.35 -11.66
N LEU A 455 5.18 15.30 -12.29
CA LEU A 455 4.47 14.04 -12.53
C LEU A 455 4.87 13.50 -13.92
N VAL A 456 5.15 12.21 -14.04
CA VAL A 456 5.25 11.55 -15.37
C VAL A 456 4.06 10.63 -15.54
N VAL A 457 3.27 10.84 -16.59
CA VAL A 457 2.06 10.07 -16.91
C VAL A 457 2.31 9.27 -18.18
N GLU A 458 2.11 7.96 -18.12
CA GLU A 458 2.32 7.04 -19.25
C GLU A 458 1.08 6.15 -19.42
N ASN A 459 0.46 6.13 -20.61
CA ASN A 459 -0.52 5.11 -20.95
C ASN A 459 0.20 3.89 -21.53
N ILE A 460 0.02 2.72 -20.94
CA ILE A 460 0.81 1.51 -21.22
C ILE A 460 -0.14 0.36 -21.53
N ARG A 461 0.12 -0.36 -22.63
CA ARG A 461 -0.69 -1.52 -23.03
C ARG A 461 -0.48 -2.68 -22.06
N SER A 462 -1.57 -3.22 -21.53
CA SER A 462 -1.56 -4.48 -20.79
C SER A 462 -1.90 -5.69 -21.66
N GLY A 463 -2.61 -5.49 -22.78
CA GLY A 463 -2.98 -6.55 -23.73
C GLY A 463 -2.43 -6.35 -25.14
N THR A 464 -3.00 -7.13 -26.07
CA THR A 464 -2.91 -6.98 -27.54
C THR A 464 -4.28 -7.35 -28.14
N CYS A 465 -4.43 -7.50 -29.46
CA CYS A 465 -5.64 -8.11 -30.03
C CYS A 465 -5.87 -9.59 -29.62
N ALA A 466 -4.85 -10.26 -29.07
CA ALA A 466 -5.00 -11.64 -28.59
C ALA A 466 -5.72 -11.70 -27.23
N ALA A 467 -6.44 -12.82 -27.02
CA ALA A 467 -7.11 -13.12 -25.75
C ALA A 467 -6.12 -13.12 -24.55
N PRO A 468 -6.54 -12.69 -23.35
CA PRO A 468 -7.89 -12.23 -23.03
C PRO A 468 -8.14 -10.80 -23.52
N ASN A 469 -9.24 -10.58 -24.26
CA ASN A 469 -9.72 -9.27 -24.70
C ASN A 469 -11.18 -9.43 -25.15
N SER A 470 -12.12 -9.36 -24.19
CA SER A 470 -13.46 -9.93 -24.37
C SER A 470 -14.20 -9.37 -25.60
N GLU A 471 -14.24 -8.06 -25.76
CA GLU A 471 -15.00 -7.42 -26.85
C GLU A 471 -14.43 -7.78 -28.24
N VAL A 472 -13.10 -7.86 -28.37
CA VAL A 472 -12.42 -8.33 -29.59
C VAL A 472 -12.67 -9.83 -29.83
N GLU A 473 -12.72 -10.65 -28.79
CA GLU A 473 -13.12 -12.05 -28.90
C GLU A 473 -14.61 -12.23 -29.25
N HIS A 474 -15.45 -11.22 -29.02
CA HIS A 474 -16.84 -11.15 -29.42
C HIS A 474 -17.06 -10.54 -30.83
N GLY A 475 -15.96 -10.18 -31.51
CA GLY A 475 -15.94 -9.82 -32.92
C GLY A 475 -15.74 -8.33 -33.21
N ASP A 476 -15.38 -7.53 -32.21
CA ASP A 476 -14.96 -6.15 -32.43
C ASP A 476 -13.59 -6.09 -33.15
N TRP A 477 -13.27 -4.92 -33.71
CA TRP A 477 -12.02 -4.69 -34.40
C TRP A 477 -10.86 -4.47 -33.41
N CYS A 478 -9.63 -4.61 -33.87
CA CYS A 478 -8.45 -4.23 -33.10
C CYS A 478 -7.26 -3.97 -34.03
N ASN A 479 -6.41 -3.01 -33.67
CA ASN A 479 -5.31 -2.51 -34.53
C ASN A 479 -3.93 -2.61 -33.86
N ASN A 480 -3.69 -3.71 -33.14
CA ASN A 480 -2.54 -3.89 -32.27
C ASN A 480 -2.10 -5.37 -32.18
N THR A 481 -1.16 -5.77 -33.03
CA THR A 481 -0.64 -7.15 -32.99
C THR A 481 0.50 -7.30 -31.99
N THR A 482 0.65 -8.51 -31.44
CA THR A 482 1.75 -8.88 -30.54
C THR A 482 3.14 -8.70 -31.16
N ALA A 483 3.25 -8.67 -32.50
CA ALA A 483 4.52 -8.46 -33.20
C ALA A 483 4.87 -6.98 -33.38
N ASP A 484 3.86 -6.13 -33.57
CA ASP A 484 4.05 -4.72 -33.92
C ASP A 484 4.10 -3.79 -32.70
N GLN A 485 3.29 -4.08 -31.68
CA GLN A 485 3.09 -3.25 -30.48
C GLN A 485 2.89 -4.15 -29.24
N PRO A 486 3.95 -4.81 -28.73
CA PRO A 486 3.82 -5.78 -27.65
C PRO A 486 3.33 -5.18 -26.32
N VAL A 487 2.81 -6.04 -25.43
CA VAL A 487 2.47 -5.72 -24.04
C VAL A 487 3.61 -4.96 -23.36
N GLY A 488 3.28 -3.91 -22.60
CA GLY A 488 4.25 -3.00 -21.97
C GLY A 488 4.72 -1.85 -22.87
N SER A 489 4.29 -1.80 -24.14
CA SER A 489 4.56 -0.65 -25.02
C SER A 489 3.78 0.59 -24.56
N VAL A 490 4.46 1.73 -24.56
CA VAL A 490 3.87 3.05 -24.23
C VAL A 490 3.07 3.59 -25.41
N VAL A 491 1.82 3.97 -25.16
CA VAL A 491 0.89 4.59 -26.13
C VAL A 491 1.07 6.11 -26.14
N ASP A 492 1.19 6.70 -24.96
CA ASP A 492 1.38 8.13 -24.75
C ASP A 492 2.20 8.37 -23.48
N LYS A 493 2.95 9.48 -23.44
CA LYS A 493 3.79 9.89 -22.31
C LYS A 493 3.87 11.42 -22.21
N VAL A 494 3.69 11.94 -21.01
CA VAL A 494 3.93 13.35 -20.69
C VAL A 494 4.63 13.53 -19.34
N SER A 495 5.50 14.53 -19.24
CA SER A 495 6.01 15.09 -17.99
C SER A 495 5.28 16.41 -17.67
N VAL A 496 4.54 16.46 -16.56
CA VAL A 496 3.88 17.66 -16.04
C VAL A 496 4.78 18.28 -14.98
N HIS A 497 5.33 19.47 -15.25
CA HIS A 497 6.19 20.19 -14.31
C HIS A 497 5.34 21.07 -13.37
N PRO A 498 5.71 21.27 -12.10
CA PRO A 498 4.91 22.05 -11.16
C PRO A 498 5.02 23.55 -11.46
N TYR A 499 3.99 24.32 -11.10
CA TYR A 499 4.05 25.78 -11.12
C TYR A 499 4.46 26.35 -9.76
N ASN A 500 5.72 26.75 -9.64
CA ASN A 500 6.33 27.30 -8.42
C ASN A 500 6.09 28.80 -8.20
N GLY A 501 5.13 29.42 -8.90
CA GLY A 501 4.93 30.88 -8.86
C GLY A 501 5.99 31.66 -9.65
N ASP A 502 6.02 32.98 -9.44
CA ASP A 502 6.99 33.89 -10.07
C ASP A 502 8.34 33.97 -9.31
N GLY A 503 8.49 33.18 -8.23
CA GLY A 503 9.67 33.17 -7.35
C GLY A 503 10.69 32.08 -7.69
N GLN A 504 11.68 31.92 -6.80
CA GLN A 504 12.58 30.75 -6.82
C GLN A 504 12.27 29.87 -5.60
N SER A 505 11.77 28.66 -5.86
CA SER A 505 11.65 27.61 -4.83
C SER A 505 13.00 26.96 -4.58
N LEU A 506 13.24 26.53 -3.33
CA LEU A 506 14.41 25.75 -2.92
C LEU A 506 13.91 24.48 -2.22
N GLN A 507 14.34 23.31 -2.69
CA GLN A 507 14.08 22.02 -2.05
C GLN A 507 15.40 21.38 -1.62
N VAL A 508 15.37 20.67 -0.49
CA VAL A 508 16.44 19.77 -0.06
C VAL A 508 15.80 18.57 0.62
N ASP A 509 16.05 17.38 0.08
CA ASP A 509 15.65 16.13 0.73
C ASP A 509 16.74 15.77 1.74
N VAL A 510 16.35 15.59 3.00
CA VAL A 510 17.28 15.24 4.09
C VAL A 510 17.04 13.77 4.42
N PRO A 511 17.84 12.83 3.88
CA PRO A 511 17.57 11.42 4.02
C PRO A 511 17.79 10.95 5.46
N ASP A 512 17.13 9.84 5.78
CA ASP A 512 17.19 9.25 7.10
C ASP A 512 18.63 8.85 7.46
N ALA A 513 19.02 9.19 8.68
CA ALA A 513 20.42 9.33 9.00
C ALA A 513 21.00 8.00 9.50
N ALA A 514 21.77 7.30 8.64
CA ALA A 514 22.30 5.95 8.90
C ALA A 514 22.73 5.72 10.36
N PRO A 515 22.36 4.58 10.98
CA PRO A 515 22.41 4.39 12.43
C PRO A 515 23.82 4.43 13.03
N GLY A 516 24.84 4.24 12.19
CA GLY A 516 26.26 4.17 12.58
C GLY A 516 26.66 2.78 13.08
N GLU A 517 27.96 2.57 13.25
CA GLU A 517 28.58 1.30 13.65
C GLU A 517 29.51 1.47 14.86
N PHE A 518 29.64 0.38 15.63
CA PHE A 518 30.68 0.18 16.63
C PHE A 518 31.62 -0.92 16.17
N GLY A 519 32.92 -0.67 16.27
CA GLY A 519 33.95 -1.62 15.88
C GLY A 519 35.25 -1.38 16.64
N TRP A 520 36.10 -2.39 16.66
CA TRP A 520 37.44 -2.31 17.24
C TRP A 520 38.44 -3.07 16.37
N THR A 521 39.69 -2.61 16.37
CA THR A 521 40.81 -3.29 15.72
C THR A 521 42.06 -3.17 16.56
N ILE A 522 43.01 -4.09 16.37
CA ILE A 522 44.40 -3.83 16.79
C ILE A 522 44.96 -2.77 15.84
N ASP A 523 45.47 -1.69 16.40
CA ASP A 523 45.87 -0.50 15.66
C ASP A 523 47.23 -0.69 14.96
N GLY A 524 47.25 -0.52 13.64
CA GLY A 524 48.43 -0.75 12.82
C GLY A 524 48.76 -2.24 12.66
N TYR A 525 49.91 -2.67 13.19
CA TYR A 525 50.44 -4.03 13.01
C TYR A 525 50.28 -4.86 14.29
N ASN A 526 49.60 -6.00 14.19
CA ASN A 526 49.49 -6.97 15.29
C ASN A 526 50.78 -7.79 15.45
N GLY A 527 51.82 -7.14 15.97
CA GLY A 527 53.11 -7.76 16.26
C GLY A 527 53.10 -8.63 17.52
N LEU A 528 54.19 -9.34 17.75
CA LEU A 528 54.41 -10.05 19.01
C LEU A 528 54.51 -9.03 20.16
N VAL A 529 53.60 -9.15 21.13
CA VAL A 529 53.75 -8.50 22.44
C VAL A 529 54.87 -9.23 23.20
N ASP A 530 56.08 -8.67 23.12
CA ASP A 530 57.27 -9.21 23.76
C ASP A 530 57.48 -8.55 25.14
N LEU A 531 57.56 -9.38 26.19
CA LEU A 531 57.86 -8.96 27.57
C LEU A 531 59.37 -9.00 27.87
N GLY A 532 60.18 -9.42 26.89
CA GLY A 532 61.63 -9.59 27.02
C GLY A 532 62.02 -10.81 27.84
N THR A 533 63.24 -10.77 28.39
CA THR A 533 63.74 -11.81 29.31
C THR A 533 63.38 -11.44 30.74
N ALA A 534 62.68 -12.34 31.43
CA ALA A 534 62.30 -12.14 32.83
C ALA A 534 63.53 -12.06 33.75
N LYS A 535 63.47 -11.18 34.76
CA LYS A 535 64.57 -10.91 35.70
C LYS A 535 64.24 -11.44 37.08
N GLU A 536 65.15 -12.22 37.63
CA GLU A 536 65.11 -12.71 39.01
C GLU A 536 65.04 -11.54 40.01
N GLN A 537 64.19 -11.66 41.03
CA GLN A 537 64.05 -10.74 42.14
C GLN A 537 64.40 -11.47 43.43
N ASP A 538 65.54 -11.12 44.04
CA ASP A 538 65.99 -11.56 45.36
C ASP A 538 65.96 -13.08 45.64
N GLY A 539 65.95 -13.91 44.60
CA GLY A 539 65.86 -15.38 44.68
C GLY A 539 64.46 -15.94 44.95
N ASP A 540 63.40 -15.12 44.81
CA ASP A 540 62.00 -15.48 45.11
C ASP A 540 61.15 -15.73 43.86
N HIS A 541 61.24 -14.83 42.86
CA HIS A 541 60.47 -14.92 41.62
C HIS A 541 61.16 -14.21 40.45
N PHE A 542 60.62 -14.35 39.24
CA PHE A 542 61.04 -13.63 38.04
C PHE A 542 59.98 -12.63 37.59
N THR A 543 60.40 -11.42 37.18
CA THR A 543 59.51 -10.37 36.66
C THR A 543 59.77 -10.07 35.19
N ALA A 544 58.71 -9.82 34.42
CA ALA A 544 58.79 -9.32 33.04
C ALA A 544 57.66 -8.30 32.80
N ALA A 545 57.93 -7.28 31.98
CA ALA A 545 56.98 -6.20 31.73
C ALA A 545 56.96 -5.81 30.25
N GLY A 546 55.81 -5.33 29.79
CA GLY A 546 55.62 -4.92 28.40
C GLY A 546 54.32 -4.14 28.20
N LYS A 547 53.90 -3.96 26.95
CA LYS A 547 52.68 -3.23 26.60
C LYS A 547 51.93 -4.00 25.51
N ILE A 548 50.60 -4.02 25.57
CA ILE A 548 49.81 -4.56 24.46
C ILE A 548 49.98 -3.70 23.19
N ASN A 549 49.76 -4.30 22.02
CA ASN A 549 49.53 -3.53 20.80
C ASN A 549 48.29 -2.63 21.04
N PRO A 550 48.32 -1.32 20.68
CA PRO A 550 47.19 -0.44 20.93
C PRO A 550 45.90 -0.94 20.26
N ILE A 551 44.75 -0.71 20.90
CA ILE A 551 43.45 -1.08 20.37
C ILE A 551 42.72 0.19 19.93
N LEU A 552 42.39 0.29 18.65
CA LEU A 552 41.55 1.35 18.11
C LEU A 552 40.08 0.93 18.30
N VAL A 553 39.32 1.71 19.07
CA VAL A 553 37.85 1.63 19.13
C VAL A 553 37.28 2.75 18.27
N THR A 554 36.27 2.44 17.47
CA THR A 554 35.47 3.41 16.71
C THR A 554 34.01 3.22 17.08
N ASP A 555 33.34 4.29 17.50
CA ASP A 555 31.89 4.30 17.66
C ASP A 555 31.27 5.51 16.97
N SER A 556 30.45 5.24 15.97
CA SER A 556 29.70 6.23 15.19
C SER A 556 28.19 6.14 15.41
N ARG A 557 27.73 5.19 16.25
CA ARG A 557 26.31 4.88 16.46
C ARG A 557 25.54 6.06 17.03
N ARG A 558 24.35 6.31 16.49
CA ARG A 558 23.44 7.38 16.93
C ARG A 558 22.71 7.06 18.24
N THR A 559 22.60 5.79 18.59
CA THR A 559 22.02 5.33 19.86
C THR A 559 22.86 5.70 21.08
N LEU A 560 24.16 5.99 20.88
CA LEU A 560 25.15 6.23 21.94
C LEU A 560 25.15 5.10 23.00
N SER A 561 24.84 3.86 22.59
CA SER A 561 24.73 2.73 23.51
C SER A 561 26.08 2.44 24.17
N PRO A 562 26.11 2.00 25.44
CA PRO A 562 27.36 1.67 26.10
C PRO A 562 28.11 0.55 25.38
N TRP A 563 29.43 0.55 25.53
CA TRP A 563 30.32 -0.48 25.02
C TRP A 563 31.42 -0.80 26.04
N ALA A 564 31.96 -2.01 25.97
CA ALA A 564 33.09 -2.43 26.80
C ALA A 564 34.05 -3.32 25.99
N VAL A 565 35.35 -3.03 26.08
CA VAL A 565 36.43 -3.90 25.61
C VAL A 565 37.07 -4.56 26.81
N SER A 566 37.30 -5.87 26.71
CA SER A 566 37.87 -6.71 27.75
C SER A 566 38.89 -7.68 27.17
N ALA A 567 39.78 -8.23 28.00
CA ALA A 567 40.69 -9.28 27.57
C ALA A 567 40.96 -10.32 28.65
N ASN A 568 41.38 -11.51 28.23
CA ASN A 568 41.95 -12.55 29.07
C ASN A 568 43.14 -13.22 28.36
N VAL A 569 44.04 -13.83 29.11
CA VAL A 569 45.21 -14.53 28.60
C VAL A 569 45.06 -16.05 28.84
N SER A 570 45.56 -16.86 27.90
CA SER A 570 45.73 -18.29 28.12
C SER A 570 46.86 -18.57 29.11
N ASP A 571 46.97 -19.83 29.56
CA ASP A 571 48.20 -20.28 30.20
C ASP A 571 49.41 -20.13 29.28
N PHE A 572 50.56 -19.85 29.88
CA PHE A 572 51.85 -19.70 29.21
C PHE A 572 52.49 -21.06 29.02
N LYS A 573 52.88 -21.39 27.78
CA LYS A 573 53.40 -22.72 27.41
C LYS A 573 54.73 -22.66 26.66
N ASP A 574 55.60 -23.61 26.98
CA ASP A 574 56.82 -23.92 26.23
C ASP A 574 57.01 -25.45 26.19
N ALA A 575 56.71 -26.05 25.04
CA ALA A 575 56.57 -27.50 24.86
C ALA A 575 55.62 -28.15 25.90
N ASP A 576 56.13 -29.01 26.77
CA ASP A 576 55.42 -29.70 27.85
C ASP A 576 55.28 -28.85 29.13
N LYS A 577 56.05 -27.77 29.24
CA LYS A 577 56.06 -26.90 30.42
C LYS A 577 54.95 -25.85 30.31
N THR A 578 54.26 -25.59 31.41
CA THR A 578 53.19 -24.60 31.48
C THR A 578 53.22 -23.85 32.82
N PHE A 579 52.76 -22.60 32.83
CA PHE A 579 52.37 -21.91 34.06
C PHE A 579 51.08 -21.10 33.86
N PRO A 580 50.29 -20.84 34.93
CA PRO A 580 48.99 -20.20 34.81
C PRO A 580 49.03 -18.80 34.20
N GLY A 581 48.04 -18.48 33.36
CA GLY A 581 47.80 -17.12 32.86
C GLY A 581 47.49 -16.10 33.96
N SER A 582 47.16 -16.56 35.18
CA SER A 582 46.85 -15.72 36.33
C SER A 582 48.05 -14.96 36.88
N TYR A 583 49.27 -15.36 36.51
CA TYR A 583 50.50 -14.66 36.87
C TYR A 583 50.76 -13.39 36.05
N LEU A 584 49.95 -13.12 35.03
CA LEU A 584 49.93 -11.84 34.32
C LEU A 584 48.87 -10.90 34.94
N GLY A 585 49.31 -9.75 35.41
CA GLY A 585 48.50 -8.57 35.72
C GLY A 585 48.61 -7.49 34.64
N TRP A 586 47.83 -6.42 34.76
CA TRP A 586 47.92 -5.26 33.87
C TRP A 586 47.44 -3.94 34.50
N SER A 587 47.75 -2.83 33.84
CA SER A 587 47.18 -1.51 34.11
C SER A 587 46.68 -0.87 32.81
N PRO A 588 45.36 -0.89 32.54
CA PRO A 588 44.76 -0.23 31.38
C PRO A 588 44.87 1.29 31.39
N TYR A 589 44.90 1.90 30.20
CA TYR A 589 44.83 3.35 30.01
C TYR A 589 44.31 3.70 28.61
N VAL A 590 43.88 4.95 28.45
CA VAL A 590 43.50 5.52 27.14
C VAL A 590 44.67 6.34 26.62
N LEU A 591 45.21 5.96 25.47
CA LEU A 591 46.28 6.66 24.74
C LEU A 591 45.75 7.95 24.11
N ASP A 592 44.66 7.84 23.33
CA ASP A 592 44.01 8.95 22.65
C ASP A 592 42.53 8.97 23.02
N GLN A 593 42.10 10.11 23.58
CA GLN A 593 40.75 10.31 24.10
C GLN A 593 39.72 10.47 22.98
N GLY A 594 38.58 9.78 23.14
CA GLY A 594 37.44 9.81 22.23
C GLY A 594 36.51 8.63 22.49
N ALA A 595 35.43 8.50 21.71
CA ALA A 595 34.39 7.46 21.89
C ALA A 595 33.82 7.31 23.32
N GLY A 596 34.04 8.29 24.21
CA GLY A 596 33.75 8.22 25.65
C GLY A 596 34.59 7.21 26.45
N ALA A 597 35.71 6.73 25.90
CA ALA A 597 36.52 5.68 26.50
C ALA A 597 37.05 6.06 27.90
N GLN A 598 36.70 5.25 28.89
CA GLN A 598 37.27 5.26 30.23
C GLN A 598 38.14 4.01 30.41
N ALA A 599 39.29 4.13 31.08
CA ALA A 599 40.18 3.00 31.31
C ALA A 599 39.58 2.00 32.32
N GLY A 600 39.81 0.71 32.10
CA GLY A 600 39.48 -0.33 33.07
C GLY A 600 40.38 -0.26 34.32
N VAL A 601 39.95 -0.92 35.39
CA VAL A 601 40.74 -1.02 36.63
C VAL A 601 42.01 -1.85 36.43
N SER A 602 43.12 -1.43 37.04
CA SER A 602 44.33 -2.24 37.14
C SER A 602 44.06 -3.55 37.87
N VAL A 603 44.76 -4.62 37.44
CA VAL A 603 44.63 -5.98 37.98
C VAL A 603 46.02 -6.46 38.33
N ALA A 604 46.23 -6.81 39.61
CA ALA A 604 47.49 -7.35 40.09
C ALA A 604 47.81 -8.71 39.46
N SER A 605 49.08 -9.11 39.51
CA SER A 605 49.45 -10.50 39.24
C SER A 605 48.88 -11.39 40.33
N GLY A 606 48.34 -12.55 39.96
CA GLY A 606 47.94 -13.61 40.90
C GLY A 606 49.09 -14.17 41.75
N TYR A 607 50.34 -13.77 41.49
CA TYR A 607 51.46 -13.98 42.40
C TYR A 607 51.32 -13.15 43.68
N ASP A 608 50.92 -11.88 43.55
CA ASP A 608 50.87 -10.91 44.66
C ASP A 608 49.64 -11.11 45.57
N ASP A 609 48.48 -11.42 44.97
CA ASP A 609 47.19 -11.43 45.66
C ASP A 609 46.51 -12.81 45.74
N GLN A 610 47.16 -13.87 45.23
CA GLN A 610 46.59 -15.22 45.04
C GLN A 610 45.30 -15.24 44.18
N GLY A 611 45.09 -14.16 43.40
CA GLY A 611 43.93 -13.94 42.56
C GLY A 611 44.03 -14.64 41.21
N LYS A 612 43.23 -14.15 40.25
CA LYS A 612 43.14 -14.73 38.91
C LYS A 612 43.88 -13.95 37.83
N GLY A 613 44.50 -12.81 38.14
CA GLY A 613 45.15 -11.93 37.15
C GLY A 613 44.29 -11.77 35.89
N LEU A 614 44.91 -12.01 34.73
CA LEU A 614 44.28 -12.07 33.42
C LEU A 614 43.82 -13.47 32.96
N SER A 615 43.84 -14.52 33.80
CA SER A 615 43.33 -15.85 33.40
C SER A 615 41.80 -15.90 33.19
N VAL A 616 41.11 -14.82 33.50
CA VAL A 616 39.68 -14.58 33.30
C VAL A 616 39.50 -13.19 32.70
N SER A 617 38.35 -12.92 32.08
CA SER A 617 38.12 -11.62 31.43
C SER A 617 38.20 -10.44 32.40
N ARG A 618 38.96 -9.42 32.01
CA ARG A 618 39.13 -8.13 32.70
C ARG A 618 38.86 -6.98 31.74
N GLY A 619 38.23 -5.91 32.22
CA GLY A 619 37.95 -4.72 31.41
C GLY A 619 39.23 -3.98 31.02
N LEU A 620 39.41 -3.71 29.73
CA LEU A 620 40.42 -2.82 29.18
C LEU A 620 39.90 -1.38 29.17
N SER A 621 38.67 -1.18 28.68
CA SER A 621 38.01 0.13 28.62
C SER A 621 36.50 -0.03 28.41
N SER A 622 35.73 0.99 28.76
CA SER A 622 34.30 1.07 28.48
C SER A 622 33.85 2.51 28.28
N ALA A 623 32.68 2.70 27.67
CA ALA A 623 31.93 3.96 27.69
C ALA A 623 30.48 3.73 28.14
N GLU A 624 29.92 4.73 28.81
CA GLU A 624 28.55 4.72 29.33
C GLU A 624 27.52 5.16 28.27
N GLN A 625 26.24 4.89 28.51
CA GLN A 625 25.14 5.35 27.67
C GLN A 625 25.18 6.88 27.48
N GLY A 626 25.05 7.35 26.24
CA GLY A 626 25.09 8.78 25.93
C GLY A 626 26.50 9.34 25.71
N HIS A 627 27.53 8.49 25.62
CA HIS A 627 28.89 8.92 25.36
C HIS A 627 29.07 9.68 24.04
N ALA A 628 30.13 10.48 23.95
CA ALA A 628 30.51 11.12 22.68
C ALA A 628 30.92 10.06 21.64
N ARG A 629 30.42 10.19 20.40
CA ARG A 629 30.90 9.41 19.24
C ARG A 629 32.33 9.78 18.89
N GLY A 630 33.08 8.87 18.27
CA GLY A 630 34.42 9.15 17.77
C GLY A 630 35.31 7.91 17.73
N LYS A 631 36.61 8.13 17.92
CA LYS A 631 37.63 7.08 17.97
C LYS A 631 38.46 7.21 19.24
N ALA A 632 38.81 6.09 19.85
CA ALA A 632 39.70 6.02 21.02
C ALA A 632 40.84 5.05 20.74
N ARG A 633 42.03 5.31 21.29
CA ARG A 633 43.13 4.34 21.29
C ARG A 633 43.38 3.89 22.72
N LEU A 634 43.36 2.59 22.95
CA LEU A 634 43.48 1.96 24.26
C LEU A 634 44.84 1.28 24.38
N GLY A 635 45.40 1.27 25.58
CA GLY A 635 46.62 0.54 25.92
C GLY A 635 46.50 -0.12 27.29
N ALA A 636 47.45 -0.99 27.60
CA ALA A 636 47.64 -1.56 28.92
C ALA A 636 49.11 -1.93 29.11
N ASP A 637 49.64 -1.58 30.27
CA ASP A 637 50.96 -2.02 30.72
C ASP A 637 50.81 -3.39 31.38
N LEU A 638 51.67 -4.34 31.01
CA LEU A 638 51.62 -5.73 31.43
C LEU A 638 52.68 -5.99 32.51
N ASP A 639 52.30 -6.69 33.58
CA ASP A 639 53.18 -7.09 34.68
C ASP A 639 53.08 -8.60 34.89
N LEU A 640 54.16 -9.34 34.60
CA LEU A 640 54.23 -10.79 34.70
C LEU A 640 55.17 -11.19 35.83
N LYS A 641 54.67 -11.96 36.80
CA LYS A 641 55.44 -12.46 37.96
C LYS A 641 55.39 -13.98 38.02
N ILE A 642 56.54 -14.63 37.83
CA ILE A 642 56.67 -16.07 37.63
C ILE A 642 57.39 -16.67 38.85
N PRO A 643 56.81 -17.64 39.58
CA PRO A 643 57.50 -18.32 40.68
C PRO A 643 58.83 -18.96 40.27
N ASP A 644 59.80 -18.98 41.17
CA ASP A 644 61.11 -19.65 41.02
C ASP A 644 61.03 -21.12 40.54
N SER A 645 59.97 -21.83 40.96
CA SER A 645 59.68 -23.22 40.61
C SER A 645 59.37 -23.46 39.13
N VAL A 646 59.14 -22.40 38.33
CA VAL A 646 58.90 -22.52 36.88
C VAL A 646 60.21 -22.76 36.13
N ARG A 647 60.27 -23.87 35.40
CA ARG A 647 61.47 -24.28 34.64
C ARG A 647 61.80 -23.27 33.54
N LYS A 648 63.09 -23.07 33.25
CA LYS A 648 63.57 -22.23 32.12
C LYS A 648 62.87 -22.60 30.80
N GLY A 649 62.38 -21.59 30.07
CA GLY A 649 61.68 -21.80 28.80
C GLY A 649 61.35 -20.53 28.01
N GLY A 650 60.98 -20.70 26.74
CA GLY A 650 60.54 -19.64 25.82
C GLY A 650 59.02 -19.56 25.73
N TYR A 651 58.37 -19.24 26.84
CA TYR A 651 56.92 -19.36 27.01
C TYR A 651 56.10 -18.41 26.13
N ARG A 652 54.97 -18.91 25.59
CA ARG A 652 53.99 -18.12 24.83
C ARG A 652 52.58 -18.32 25.38
N ALA A 653 51.76 -17.27 25.29
CA ALA A 653 50.34 -17.28 25.61
C ALA A 653 49.56 -16.46 24.57
N THR A 654 48.24 -16.63 24.53
CA THR A 654 47.34 -15.86 23.65
C THR A 654 46.51 -14.90 24.48
N LEU A 655 46.62 -13.59 24.21
CA LEU A 655 45.70 -12.59 24.71
C LEU A 655 44.46 -12.56 23.80
N THR A 656 43.30 -12.93 24.35
CA THR A 656 42.01 -12.89 23.66
C THR A 656 41.31 -11.59 24.04
N ILE A 657 40.91 -10.80 23.04
CA ILE A 657 40.22 -9.51 23.22
C ILE A 657 38.76 -9.69 22.80
N THR A 658 37.85 -9.23 23.65
CA THR A 658 36.39 -9.32 23.46
C THR A 658 35.78 -7.94 23.65
N ALA A 659 35.06 -7.46 22.65
CA ALA A 659 34.21 -6.28 22.77
C ALA A 659 32.74 -6.67 22.90
N LEU A 660 32.03 -5.97 23.78
CA LEU A 660 30.59 -6.07 23.98
C LEU A 660 29.96 -4.70 23.71
N SER A 661 28.78 -4.73 23.11
CA SER A 661 27.98 -3.58 22.73
C SER A 661 26.52 -4.00 22.87
N SER A 662 25.70 -3.18 23.54
CA SER A 662 24.25 -3.36 23.66
C SER A 662 23.45 -2.46 22.72
#